data_AF-A0A971KQD8-F1
#
_entry.id   AF-A0A971KQD8-F1
#
_cell.length_a   1.000
_cell.length_b   1.000
_cell.length_c   1.000
_cell.angle_alpha   90.00
_cell.angle_beta   90.00
_cell.angle_gamma   90.00
#
_symmetry.space_group_name_H-M   'P 1'
#
loop_
_entity.id
_entity.type
_entity.pdbx_description
1 polymer ?
#
loop_
_entity_poly.entity_id
_entity_poly.type
_entity_poly.pdbx_seq_one_letter_code
_entity_poly.pdbx_strand_id
1 'polypeptide(L)'
;MSITVDLITVVDGHGQKVVAVALDYGVTLSGQLPAADFSVQARRIKENGETETKPRNISRVYANSTAAMSTLPQRGNYLIIELDPLDANGPTFYFDGESGLTRRYELSYTVTQKREITTADGRTLPSGQFTSTGRINLVVDDFQALVYEDGAGQKLPYQLYVPKGYDPAKKYPLVMFLHGAGERGVDGQVQLEANEGAVIWASDVVQEEHPCFVLAPQCPPKKSWTRREVVSGNISVELTPEIKMGYTVLQQVAKEYSVDSQRIYLTGLSMGGFGTWALGMEYPETFAALVPICGGGDPRKVEAIADKPIWTFHHAGDPVVPVERTRDMVRALEREGEDLYYRPVLYTEYPVGEPLVYGNHSSWVPAYRTKEMRDWLFAQRLGVGVGKVRHISPGRELPDPPFKDGKIPYGFAKTDDIKGQFRDIRYTNGPDSQKLDIYLPDEGEGPFPVMMYIHGGAFFFGSKEMDDLQPILHGLKRGYAVVSINYTLIDCTIGKEIIDQSVYPEALYQAKAAVRWIRANAEVYGFDPERIAVLGTSAGGQIAGLLGTTGHKPETEDLSLGNADFSSQVQAAIICCGANFATPTFLCSAFSTKIENHAHPDGPPILVVHGERDEAIPYEHSVQLVENLREVLGEEKVKFLTLPEAGHNNDPKFFDNDFVDTKNEVYDWIDGVFGITTR
;
A
#
# COMPACT_ATOMS: atom_id res chain seq x y z
N MET A 1 12.92 -50.43 -3.43
CA MET A 1 13.06 -49.04 -3.93
C MET A 1 13.24 -48.17 -2.72
N SER A 2 14.24 -47.28 -2.67
CA SER A 2 14.32 -46.31 -1.57
C SER A 2 13.36 -45.17 -1.88
N ILE A 3 12.27 -45.10 -1.13
CA ILE A 3 11.33 -43.98 -1.19
C ILE A 3 12.01 -42.80 -0.48
N THR A 4 12.17 -41.68 -1.17
CA THR A 4 12.60 -40.42 -0.52
C THR A 4 11.38 -39.71 0.05
N VAL A 5 11.58 -38.98 1.14
CA VAL A 5 10.53 -38.20 1.80
C VAL A 5 11.08 -36.81 2.07
N ASP A 6 10.63 -35.84 1.29
CA ASP A 6 11.06 -34.45 1.39
C ASP A 6 10.02 -33.62 2.16
N LEU A 7 10.49 -32.88 3.17
CA LEU A 7 9.66 -31.91 3.89
C LEU A 7 9.57 -30.63 3.06
N ILE A 8 8.37 -30.21 2.68
CA ILE A 8 8.16 -28.94 2.01
C ILE A 8 7.88 -27.88 3.06
N THR A 9 8.67 -26.81 3.06
CA THR A 9 8.54 -25.71 4.02
C THR A 9 8.16 -24.39 3.36
N VAL A 10 7.41 -23.57 4.09
CA VAL A 10 7.05 -22.19 3.72
C VAL A 10 7.39 -21.29 4.89
N VAL A 11 7.94 -20.12 4.60
CA VAL A 11 8.11 -19.04 5.57
C VAL A 11 6.86 -18.17 5.53
N ASP A 12 6.20 -18.02 6.68
CA ASP A 12 5.12 -17.07 6.87
C ASP A 12 5.51 -16.03 7.93
N GLY A 13 4.58 -15.17 8.35
CA GLY A 13 4.84 -14.17 9.39
C GLY A 13 5.33 -14.72 10.74
N HIS A 14 5.14 -16.02 11.00
CA HIS A 14 5.64 -16.72 12.21
C HIS A 14 6.95 -17.46 11.98
N GLY A 15 7.52 -17.34 10.79
CA GLY A 15 8.67 -18.10 10.35
C GLY A 15 8.31 -19.41 9.67
N GLN A 16 9.34 -20.20 9.42
CA GLN A 16 9.27 -21.38 8.58
C GLN A 16 8.48 -22.51 9.24
N LYS A 17 7.60 -23.13 8.46
CA LYS A 17 6.76 -24.27 8.86
C LYS A 17 6.82 -25.37 7.81
N VAL A 18 6.73 -26.63 8.24
CA VAL A 18 6.50 -27.75 7.32
C VAL A 18 5.03 -27.77 6.93
N VAL A 19 4.73 -27.53 5.66
CA VAL A 19 3.36 -27.44 5.12
C VAL A 19 2.98 -28.63 4.25
N ALA A 20 3.94 -29.44 3.82
CA ALA A 20 3.66 -30.70 3.14
C ALA A 20 4.83 -31.68 3.28
N VAL A 21 4.58 -32.94 2.93
CA VAL A 21 5.61 -33.95 2.68
C VAL A 21 5.42 -34.54 1.29
N ALA A 22 6.51 -34.69 0.55
CA ALA A 22 6.54 -35.28 -0.78
C ALA A 22 7.26 -36.63 -0.74
N LEU A 23 6.57 -37.72 -1.13
CA LEU A 23 7.16 -39.05 -1.20
C LEU A 23 7.42 -39.43 -2.65
N ASP A 24 8.65 -39.73 -3.03
CA ASP A 24 8.98 -40.24 -4.36
C ASP A 24 8.89 -41.77 -4.39
N TYR A 25 7.87 -42.29 -5.06
CA TYR A 25 7.72 -43.73 -5.24
C TYR A 25 8.49 -44.28 -6.46
N GLY A 26 9.04 -43.41 -7.31
CA GLY A 26 9.71 -43.78 -8.57
C GLY A 26 8.78 -44.43 -9.61
N VAL A 27 7.47 -44.44 -9.35
CA VAL A 27 6.44 -45.05 -10.20
C VAL A 27 5.20 -44.16 -10.22
N THR A 28 4.54 -44.08 -11.37
CA THR A 28 3.36 -43.21 -11.53
C THR A 28 2.19 -43.69 -10.68
N LEU A 29 1.75 -42.83 -9.76
CA LEU A 29 0.59 -43.06 -8.91
C LEU A 29 -0.71 -42.71 -9.64
N SER A 30 -1.80 -43.34 -9.21
CA SER A 30 -3.16 -43.01 -9.66
C SER A 30 -3.70 -41.82 -8.83
N GLY A 31 -4.26 -40.81 -9.53
CA GLY A 31 -4.82 -39.52 -9.06
C GLY A 31 -4.87 -39.19 -7.54
N GLN A 32 -6.05 -38.82 -7.05
CA GLN A 32 -6.26 -38.47 -5.64
C GLN A 32 -6.36 -39.74 -4.79
N LEU A 33 -5.76 -39.70 -3.60
CA LEU A 33 -5.78 -40.80 -2.64
C LEU A 33 -6.47 -40.35 -1.34
N PRO A 34 -7.18 -41.25 -0.62
CA PRO A 34 -7.88 -40.86 0.60
C PRO A 34 -6.91 -40.44 1.70
N ALA A 35 -7.07 -39.23 2.25
CA ALA A 35 -6.22 -38.75 3.36
C ALA A 35 -6.26 -39.69 4.59
N ALA A 36 -7.39 -40.37 4.83
CA ALA A 36 -7.55 -41.34 5.91
C ALA A 36 -6.55 -42.52 5.85
N ASP A 37 -6.03 -42.84 4.66
CA ASP A 37 -5.06 -43.91 4.45
C ASP A 37 -3.63 -43.51 4.87
N PHE A 38 -3.44 -42.27 5.33
CA PHE A 38 -2.16 -41.74 5.75
C PHE A 38 -2.21 -41.18 7.19
N SER A 39 -1.04 -41.09 7.80
CA SER A 39 -0.83 -40.29 9.02
C SER A 39 0.62 -39.79 9.04
N VAL A 40 0.82 -38.57 9.52
CA VAL A 40 2.13 -37.95 9.62
C VAL A 40 2.41 -37.63 11.09
N GLN A 41 3.58 -38.06 11.58
CA GLN A 41 4.08 -37.74 12.92
C GLN A 41 5.28 -36.81 12.76
N ALA A 42 5.24 -35.65 13.42
CA ALA A 42 6.37 -34.73 13.50
C ALA A 42 7.12 -34.97 14.81
N ARG A 43 8.38 -35.38 14.71
CA ARG A 43 9.33 -35.40 15.82
C ARG A 43 10.26 -34.18 15.71
N ARG A 44 10.26 -33.36 16.76
CA ARG A 44 11.07 -32.14 16.87
C ARG A 44 11.98 -32.24 18.09
N ILE A 45 13.27 -31.97 17.92
CA ILE A 45 14.26 -32.03 18.99
C ILE A 45 14.91 -30.66 19.14
N LYS A 46 14.90 -30.11 20.35
CA LYS A 46 15.62 -28.88 20.70
C LYS A 46 17.12 -29.16 20.85
N GLU A 47 17.93 -28.11 20.80
CA GLU A 47 19.39 -28.21 21.01
C GLU A 47 19.75 -28.83 22.39
N ASN A 48 18.90 -28.67 23.40
CA ASN A 48 19.08 -29.25 24.73
C ASN A 48 18.65 -30.73 24.83
N GLY A 49 18.21 -31.34 23.74
CA GLY A 49 17.76 -32.74 23.66
C GLY A 49 16.28 -32.96 23.99
N GLU A 50 15.53 -31.94 24.44
CA GLU A 50 14.08 -32.05 24.62
C GLU A 50 13.42 -32.44 23.32
N THR A 51 12.65 -33.53 23.36
CA THR A 51 11.99 -34.10 22.20
C THR A 51 10.47 -34.01 22.35
N GLU A 52 9.81 -33.55 21.30
CA GLU A 52 8.37 -33.64 21.14
C GLU A 52 8.05 -34.54 19.94
N THR A 53 7.04 -35.40 20.05
CA THR A 53 6.50 -36.16 18.92
C THR A 53 4.98 -36.03 18.94
N LYS A 54 4.42 -35.41 17.89
CA LYS A 54 2.99 -35.14 17.77
C LYS A 54 2.50 -35.38 16.34
N PRO A 55 1.23 -35.77 16.15
CA PRO A 55 0.66 -35.92 14.82
C PRO A 55 0.55 -34.56 14.13
N ARG A 56 0.59 -34.58 12.79
CA ARG A 56 0.22 -33.45 11.92
C ARG A 56 -1.12 -33.73 11.26
N ASN A 57 -1.96 -32.72 11.18
CA ASN A 57 -3.25 -32.79 10.49
C ASN A 57 -3.01 -32.77 8.99
N ILE A 58 -3.60 -33.72 8.26
CA ILE A 58 -3.51 -33.83 6.81
C ILE A 58 -4.70 -33.10 6.20
N SER A 59 -4.44 -32.11 5.33
CA SER A 59 -5.49 -31.37 4.62
C SER A 59 -5.83 -32.03 3.28
N ARG A 60 -4.82 -32.43 2.50
CA ARG A 60 -4.99 -33.02 1.17
C ARG A 60 -3.92 -34.07 0.88
N VAL A 61 -4.28 -35.06 0.05
CA VAL A 61 -3.34 -36.07 -0.47
C VAL A 61 -3.58 -36.28 -1.96
N TYR A 62 -2.53 -36.21 -2.77
CA TYR A 62 -2.64 -36.37 -4.22
C TYR A 62 -1.30 -36.74 -4.86
N ALA A 63 -1.36 -37.36 -6.04
CA ALA A 63 -0.20 -37.54 -6.89
C ALA A 63 0.20 -36.22 -7.59
N ASN A 64 1.50 -36.05 -7.84
CA ASN A 64 2.03 -34.99 -8.69
C ASN A 64 3.30 -35.43 -9.46
N SER A 65 3.63 -34.75 -10.55
CA SER A 65 4.85 -35.01 -11.34
C SER A 65 6.11 -34.39 -10.76
N THR A 66 5.96 -33.46 -9.81
CA THR A 66 7.05 -32.79 -9.10
C THR A 66 6.81 -32.85 -7.60
N ALA A 67 7.88 -32.70 -6.80
CA ALA A 67 7.84 -32.60 -5.34
C ALA A 67 7.33 -31.21 -4.89
N ALA A 68 6.17 -30.78 -5.40
CA ALA A 68 5.59 -29.46 -5.15
C ALA A 68 4.09 -29.55 -4.91
N MET A 69 3.60 -28.65 -4.06
CA MET A 69 2.16 -28.47 -3.86
C MET A 69 1.50 -27.91 -5.13
N SER A 70 0.25 -28.29 -5.40
CA SER A 70 -0.51 -27.87 -6.58
C SER A 70 -2.01 -27.76 -6.30
N THR A 71 -2.62 -26.72 -6.87
CA THR A 71 -4.07 -26.57 -6.97
C THR A 71 -4.67 -27.49 -8.03
N LEU A 72 -3.87 -27.89 -9.04
CA LEU A 72 -4.23 -28.78 -10.14
C LEU A 72 -3.32 -30.02 -10.14
N PRO A 73 -3.60 -31.02 -9.29
CA PRO A 73 -2.77 -32.21 -9.17
C PRO A 73 -2.78 -33.05 -10.45
N GLN A 74 -1.65 -33.67 -10.77
CA GLN A 74 -1.47 -34.48 -11.98
C GLN A 74 -0.93 -35.86 -11.63
N ARG A 75 -1.09 -36.84 -12.54
CA ARG A 75 -0.45 -38.15 -12.34
C ARG A 75 1.08 -37.96 -12.33
N GLY A 76 1.75 -38.63 -11.41
CA GLY A 76 3.20 -38.58 -11.33
C GLY A 76 3.75 -39.51 -10.25
N ASN A 77 5.07 -39.49 -10.07
CA ASN A 77 5.80 -40.34 -9.13
C ASN A 77 5.79 -39.84 -7.68
N TYR A 78 5.41 -38.58 -7.47
CA TYR A 78 5.33 -37.99 -6.14
C TYR A 78 3.94 -38.15 -5.55
N LEU A 79 3.88 -38.57 -4.29
CA LEU A 79 2.72 -38.38 -3.44
C LEU A 79 2.93 -37.13 -2.59
N ILE A 80 2.05 -36.15 -2.74
CA ILE A 80 2.05 -34.94 -1.92
C ILE A 80 1.00 -35.11 -0.82
N ILE A 81 1.43 -34.93 0.43
CA ILE A 81 0.56 -34.89 1.60
C ILE A 81 0.68 -33.46 2.17
N GLU A 82 -0.33 -32.63 1.91
CA GLU A 82 -0.44 -31.29 2.50
C GLU A 82 -0.85 -31.41 3.97
N LEU A 83 -0.21 -30.59 4.80
CA LEU A 83 -0.39 -30.55 6.25
C LEU A 83 -1.04 -29.23 6.64
N ASP A 84 -1.79 -29.21 7.74
CA ASP A 84 -2.37 -27.98 8.27
C ASP A 84 -1.25 -27.02 8.73
N PRO A 85 -1.13 -25.82 8.15
CA PRO A 85 -0.12 -24.84 8.55
C PRO A 85 -0.39 -24.21 9.93
N LEU A 86 -1.58 -24.41 10.51
CA LEU A 86 -1.95 -23.92 11.84
C LEU A 86 -1.58 -24.90 12.97
N ASP A 87 -1.10 -26.09 12.64
CA ASP A 87 -0.60 -27.05 13.62
C ASP A 87 0.54 -26.43 14.47
N ALA A 88 0.39 -26.46 15.80
CA ALA A 88 1.39 -25.92 16.74
C ALA A 88 2.77 -26.62 16.65
N ASN A 89 2.82 -27.84 16.09
CA ASN A 89 4.04 -28.60 15.81
C ASN A 89 4.52 -28.49 14.34
N GLY A 90 3.94 -27.58 13.56
CA GLY A 90 4.38 -27.23 12.21
C GLY A 90 5.66 -26.38 12.12
N PRO A 91 5.90 -25.40 13.03
CA PRO A 91 7.10 -24.58 13.00
C PRO A 91 8.40 -25.39 13.09
N THR A 92 9.39 -24.98 12.30
CA THR A 92 10.74 -25.59 12.25
C THR A 92 11.72 -24.93 13.22
N PHE A 93 11.30 -23.83 13.87
CA PHE A 93 12.07 -23.07 14.86
C PHE A 93 11.30 -22.89 16.17
N TYR A 94 12.04 -22.53 17.22
CA TYR A 94 11.51 -22.01 18.47
C TYR A 94 12.33 -20.81 18.95
N PHE A 95 11.67 -19.93 19.70
CA PHE A 95 12.36 -18.84 20.39
C PHE A 95 12.90 -19.35 21.72
N ASP A 96 14.21 -19.23 21.92
CA ASP A 96 14.85 -19.49 23.21
C ASP A 96 14.87 -18.20 24.04
N GLY A 97 13.98 -18.13 25.03
CA GLY A 97 13.85 -16.96 25.91
C GLY A 97 15.08 -16.68 26.77
N GLU A 98 15.95 -17.66 27.02
CA GLU A 98 17.18 -17.45 27.80
C GLU A 98 18.25 -16.73 26.99
N SER A 99 18.50 -17.21 25.76
CA SER A 99 19.48 -16.57 24.87
C SER A 99 18.93 -15.40 24.05
N GLY A 100 17.60 -15.29 23.93
CA GLY A 100 16.92 -14.33 23.07
C GLY A 100 17.16 -14.61 21.59
N LEU A 101 17.37 -15.88 21.21
CA LEU A 101 17.69 -16.32 19.86
C LEU A 101 16.64 -17.31 19.34
N THR A 102 16.39 -17.25 18.03
CA THR A 102 15.59 -18.21 17.30
C THR A 102 16.45 -19.42 16.96
N ARG A 103 16.02 -20.61 17.40
CA ARG A 103 16.76 -21.87 17.29
C ARG A 103 16.02 -22.86 16.41
N ARG A 104 16.76 -23.68 15.65
CA ARG A 104 16.19 -24.75 14.82
C ARG A 104 15.85 -25.96 15.68
N TYR A 105 14.72 -26.58 15.35
CA TYR A 105 14.52 -27.97 15.71
C TYR A 105 15.30 -28.88 14.76
N GLU A 106 15.91 -29.94 15.30
CA GLU A 106 16.18 -31.13 14.50
C GLU A 106 14.82 -31.78 14.21
N LEU A 107 14.49 -31.96 12.93
CA LEU A 107 13.19 -32.49 12.50
C LEU A 107 13.36 -33.89 11.94
N SER A 108 12.48 -34.78 12.36
CA SER A 108 12.27 -36.08 11.75
C SER A 108 10.77 -36.31 11.63
N TYR A 109 10.27 -36.49 10.41
CA TYR A 109 8.86 -36.81 10.19
C TYR A 109 8.73 -38.27 9.79
N THR A 110 7.72 -38.94 10.33
CA THR A 110 7.35 -40.30 9.91
C THR A 110 5.99 -40.26 9.25
N VAL A 111 5.94 -40.64 7.97
CA VAL A 111 4.72 -40.87 7.21
C VAL A 111 4.37 -42.34 7.32
N THR A 112 3.16 -42.65 7.75
CA THR A 112 2.61 -44.02 7.72
C THR A 112 1.55 -44.11 6.64
N GLN A 113 1.81 -44.97 5.65
CA GLN A 113 0.83 -45.41 4.66
C GLN A 113 0.13 -46.66 5.21
N LYS A 114 -1.16 -46.54 5.54
CA LYS A 114 -1.95 -47.57 6.25
C LYS A 114 -2.51 -48.66 5.32
N ARG A 115 -2.60 -48.37 4.02
CA ARG A 115 -3.16 -49.26 3.00
C ARG A 115 -2.26 -49.38 1.80
N GLU A 116 -2.44 -50.43 1.02
CA GLU A 116 -1.74 -50.58 -0.25
C GLU A 116 -2.23 -49.56 -1.28
N ILE A 117 -1.33 -49.08 -2.14
CA ILE A 117 -1.67 -48.14 -3.23
C ILE A 117 -1.53 -48.88 -4.57
N THR A 118 -2.54 -48.79 -5.42
CA THR A 118 -2.47 -49.28 -6.81
C THR A 118 -1.92 -48.19 -7.73
N THR A 119 -0.79 -48.45 -8.38
CA THR A 119 -0.14 -47.55 -9.33
C THR A 119 -0.90 -47.50 -10.65
N ALA A 120 -0.58 -46.50 -11.49
CA ALA A 120 -1.21 -46.34 -12.80
C ALA A 120 -0.99 -47.52 -13.76
N ASP A 121 0.08 -48.30 -13.56
CA ASP A 121 0.41 -49.51 -14.33
C ASP A 121 -0.01 -50.81 -13.64
N GLY A 122 -0.83 -50.73 -12.58
CA GLY A 122 -1.45 -51.89 -11.93
C GLY A 122 -0.55 -52.62 -10.92
N ARG A 123 0.62 -52.07 -10.57
CA ARG A 123 1.44 -52.57 -9.45
C ARG A 123 0.83 -52.15 -8.12
N THR A 124 1.09 -52.95 -7.09
CA THR A 124 0.67 -52.67 -5.71
C THR A 124 1.87 -52.23 -4.89
N LEU A 125 1.79 -51.05 -4.28
CA LEU A 125 2.77 -50.54 -3.33
C LEU A 125 2.31 -50.93 -1.91
N PRO A 126 3.10 -51.71 -1.16
CA PRO A 126 2.70 -52.18 0.17
C PRO A 126 2.57 -51.02 1.16
N SER A 127 1.72 -51.21 2.18
CA SER A 127 1.69 -50.31 3.35
C SER A 127 3.06 -50.27 4.04
N GLY A 128 3.41 -49.13 4.63
CA GLY A 128 4.72 -48.96 5.24
C GLY A 128 4.88 -47.64 6.00
N GLN A 129 6.05 -47.50 6.62
CA GLN A 129 6.47 -46.27 7.27
C GLN A 129 7.72 -45.72 6.59
N PHE A 130 7.71 -44.40 6.36
CA PHE A 130 8.78 -43.69 5.67
C PHE A 130 9.19 -42.49 6.51
N THR A 131 10.49 -42.32 6.71
CA THR A 131 11.05 -41.21 7.49
C THR A 131 11.61 -40.16 6.55
N SER A 132 11.43 -38.88 6.90
CA SER A 132 11.97 -37.73 6.17
C SER A 132 13.47 -37.89 5.88
N THR A 133 13.85 -37.72 4.62
CA THR A 133 15.24 -37.81 4.12
C THR A 133 15.79 -36.46 3.66
N GLY A 134 14.94 -35.48 3.36
CA GLY A 134 15.34 -34.18 2.83
C GLY A 134 14.32 -33.08 3.14
N ARG A 135 14.63 -31.87 2.64
CA ARG A 135 13.77 -30.69 2.76
C ARG A 135 13.81 -29.89 1.46
N ILE A 136 12.69 -29.27 1.14
CA ILE A 136 12.51 -28.31 0.05
C ILE A 136 11.97 -27.04 0.72
N ASN A 137 12.79 -26.00 0.82
CA ASN A 137 12.41 -24.74 1.46
C ASN A 137 11.98 -23.73 0.39
N LEU A 138 10.68 -23.54 0.25
CA LEU A 138 10.13 -22.66 -0.77
C LEU A 138 10.65 -21.24 -0.56
N VAL A 139 11.12 -20.63 -1.65
CA VAL A 139 11.77 -19.31 -1.73
C VAL A 139 13.13 -19.24 -1.02
N VAL A 140 13.32 -19.86 0.14
CA VAL A 140 14.60 -19.85 0.88
C VAL A 140 15.71 -20.51 0.07
N ASP A 141 15.43 -21.64 -0.58
CA ASP A 141 16.41 -22.36 -1.40
C ASP A 141 16.81 -21.58 -2.67
N ASP A 142 16.07 -20.53 -3.05
CA ASP A 142 16.39 -19.66 -4.18
C ASP A 142 17.46 -18.59 -3.84
N PHE A 143 17.85 -18.47 -2.56
CA PHE A 143 18.92 -17.55 -2.13
C PHE A 143 20.29 -18.22 -2.16
N GLN A 144 21.32 -17.43 -2.54
CA GLN A 144 22.71 -17.84 -2.51
C GLN A 144 23.33 -17.55 -1.12
N ALA A 145 23.75 -18.60 -0.44
CA ALA A 145 24.45 -18.50 0.84
C ALA A 145 25.92 -18.12 0.62
N LEU A 146 26.31 -16.94 1.09
CA LEU A 146 27.62 -16.35 0.86
C LEU A 146 28.22 -15.85 2.19
N VAL A 147 29.53 -15.64 2.21
CA VAL A 147 30.25 -15.11 3.37
C VAL A 147 31.19 -14.00 2.92
N TYR A 148 31.02 -12.82 3.50
CA TYR A 148 31.98 -11.74 3.37
C TYR A 148 33.06 -11.88 4.44
N GLU A 149 34.31 -11.68 4.08
CA GLU A 149 35.45 -11.63 5.00
C GLU A 149 36.19 -10.31 4.79
N ASP A 150 36.37 -9.53 5.87
CA ASP A 150 37.12 -8.27 5.80
C ASP A 150 38.64 -8.52 5.86
N GLY A 151 39.43 -7.46 5.65
CA GLY A 151 40.90 -7.55 5.70
C GLY A 151 41.48 -7.93 7.07
N ALA A 152 40.66 -7.95 8.13
CA ALA A 152 41.02 -8.38 9.48
C ALA A 152 40.54 -9.82 9.79
N GLY A 153 39.94 -10.51 8.82
CA GLY A 153 39.42 -11.88 8.96
C GLY A 153 38.06 -11.98 9.65
N GLN A 154 37.35 -10.86 9.86
CA GLN A 154 35.98 -10.88 10.38
C GLN A 154 35.02 -11.36 9.31
N LYS A 155 34.11 -12.27 9.68
CA LYS A 155 33.15 -12.88 8.76
C LYS A 155 31.74 -12.39 8.98
N LEU A 156 31.04 -12.13 7.89
CA LEU A 156 29.61 -11.81 7.86
C LEU A 156 28.92 -12.73 6.84
N PRO A 157 28.17 -13.75 7.30
CA PRO A 157 27.29 -14.51 6.42
C PRO A 157 26.21 -13.59 5.84
N TYR A 158 25.86 -13.80 4.57
CA TYR A 158 24.75 -13.12 3.93
C TYR A 158 24.07 -14.00 2.90
N GLN A 159 22.83 -13.64 2.59
CA GLN A 159 22.02 -14.31 1.58
C GLN A 159 21.72 -13.33 0.46
N LEU A 160 21.87 -13.78 -0.78
CA LEU A 160 21.58 -12.99 -1.97
C LEU A 160 20.59 -13.72 -2.87
N TYR A 161 19.43 -13.12 -3.07
CA TYR A 161 18.52 -13.52 -4.13
C TYR A 161 18.83 -12.73 -5.40
N VAL A 162 18.93 -13.46 -6.51
CA VAL A 162 19.08 -12.91 -7.86
C VAL A 162 17.77 -13.19 -8.61
N PRO A 163 17.13 -12.17 -9.22
CA PRO A 163 15.83 -12.35 -9.87
C PRO A 163 15.87 -13.45 -10.94
N LYS A 164 14.83 -14.30 -10.97
CA LYS A 164 14.70 -15.37 -11.96
C LYS A 164 14.75 -14.78 -13.36
N GLY A 165 15.59 -15.35 -14.23
CA GLY A 165 15.79 -14.82 -15.59
C GLY A 165 16.61 -13.53 -15.65
N TYR A 166 17.41 -13.24 -14.62
CA TYR A 166 18.33 -12.10 -14.59
C TYR A 166 19.09 -11.90 -15.91
N ASP A 167 18.90 -10.72 -16.48
CA ASP A 167 19.57 -10.25 -17.69
C ASP A 167 20.53 -9.10 -17.32
N PRO A 168 21.85 -9.28 -17.45
CA PRO A 168 22.83 -8.23 -17.12
C PRO A 168 22.68 -6.96 -17.98
N ALA A 169 21.93 -6.98 -19.10
CA ALA A 169 21.64 -5.78 -19.88
C ALA A 169 20.53 -4.90 -19.27
N LYS A 170 19.73 -5.43 -18.33
CA LYS A 170 18.65 -4.69 -17.64
C LYS A 170 19.08 -4.25 -16.24
N LYS A 171 18.46 -3.18 -15.73
CA LYS A 171 18.70 -2.65 -14.39
C LYS A 171 17.55 -3.00 -13.45
N TYR A 172 17.86 -3.62 -12.31
CA TYR A 172 16.88 -4.09 -11.33
C TYR A 172 17.05 -3.38 -9.98
N PRO A 173 15.97 -3.10 -9.24
CA PRO A 173 16.06 -2.67 -7.85
C PRO A 173 16.77 -3.69 -6.96
N LEU A 174 17.23 -3.24 -5.78
CA LEU A 174 17.74 -4.10 -4.73
C LEU A 174 17.09 -3.73 -3.40
N VAL A 175 16.52 -4.72 -2.70
CA VAL A 175 16.01 -4.58 -1.33
C VAL A 175 17.02 -5.17 -0.34
N MET A 176 17.57 -4.35 0.54
CA MET A 176 18.40 -4.79 1.65
C MET A 176 17.56 -4.96 2.91
N PHE A 177 17.55 -6.17 3.48
CA PHE A 177 16.82 -6.51 4.69
C PHE A 177 17.75 -6.69 5.89
N LEU A 178 17.47 -5.97 6.98
CA LEU A 178 18.13 -6.13 8.27
C LEU A 178 17.21 -6.87 9.26
N HIS A 179 17.63 -8.05 9.71
CA HIS A 179 16.86 -8.89 10.62
C HIS A 179 16.87 -8.40 12.08
N GLY A 180 15.98 -8.97 12.90
CA GLY A 180 15.83 -8.68 14.33
C GLY A 180 16.89 -9.35 15.22
N ALA A 181 16.76 -9.20 16.54
CA ALA A 181 17.74 -9.78 17.46
C ALA A 181 17.67 -11.32 17.53
N GLY A 182 16.52 -11.91 17.24
CA GLY A 182 16.29 -13.35 17.28
C GLY A 182 17.10 -14.12 16.23
N GLU A 183 17.32 -13.51 15.07
CA GLU A 183 17.94 -14.16 13.90
C GLU A 183 19.47 -14.03 13.86
N ARG A 184 20.08 -13.50 14.93
CA ARG A 184 21.55 -13.45 15.03
C ARG A 184 22.13 -14.85 15.05
N GLY A 185 23.21 -15.05 14.29
CA GLY A 185 23.75 -16.38 14.09
C GLY A 185 24.98 -16.39 13.20
N VAL A 186 25.42 -17.61 12.88
CA VAL A 186 26.56 -17.86 11.98
C VAL A 186 26.20 -18.86 10.88
N ASP A 187 24.98 -19.40 10.89
CA ASP A 187 24.50 -20.39 9.94
C ASP A 187 24.14 -19.80 8.58
N GLY A 188 23.98 -18.47 8.51
CA GLY A 188 23.63 -17.73 7.31
C GLY A 188 22.21 -17.97 6.81
N GLN A 189 21.33 -18.62 7.56
CA GLN A 189 20.02 -19.09 7.07
C GLN A 189 18.83 -18.55 7.89
N VAL A 190 18.93 -18.44 9.23
CA VAL A 190 17.76 -18.09 10.06
C VAL A 190 17.22 -16.68 9.79
N GLN A 191 18.02 -15.78 9.22
CA GLN A 191 17.57 -14.46 8.78
C GLN A 191 16.59 -14.50 7.59
N LEU A 192 16.48 -15.63 6.87
CA LEU A 192 15.44 -15.86 5.86
C LEU A 192 14.23 -16.62 6.42
N GLU A 193 14.43 -17.40 7.48
CA GLU A 193 13.47 -18.42 7.90
C GLU A 193 12.59 -17.99 9.07
N ALA A 194 13.01 -17.02 9.89
CA ALA A 194 12.27 -16.64 11.10
C ALA A 194 11.05 -15.74 10.84
N ASN A 195 11.00 -15.07 9.68
CA ASN A 195 9.91 -14.20 9.27
C ASN A 195 10.05 -13.86 7.77
N GLU A 196 9.02 -13.21 7.22
CA GLU A 196 8.93 -12.89 5.79
C GLU A 196 9.84 -11.73 5.31
N GLY A 197 10.60 -11.07 6.20
CA GLY A 197 11.23 -9.78 5.91
C GLY A 197 12.22 -9.76 4.73
N ALA A 198 12.86 -10.90 4.41
CA ALA A 198 13.64 -11.07 3.18
C ALA A 198 12.86 -11.80 2.08
N VAL A 199 12.23 -12.92 2.41
CA VAL A 199 11.64 -13.85 1.44
C VAL A 199 10.40 -13.28 0.73
N ILE A 200 9.69 -12.32 1.31
CA ILE A 200 8.53 -11.71 0.65
C ILE A 200 8.91 -11.05 -0.68
N TRP A 201 10.08 -10.40 -0.72
CA TRP A 201 10.59 -9.71 -1.91
C TRP A 201 11.04 -10.69 -3.00
N ALA A 202 11.40 -11.91 -2.61
CA ALA A 202 11.79 -12.99 -3.52
C ALA A 202 10.62 -13.91 -3.92
N SER A 203 9.41 -13.66 -3.39
CA SER A 203 8.23 -14.44 -3.76
C SER A 203 7.87 -14.25 -5.23
N ASP A 204 7.31 -15.28 -5.85
CA ASP A 204 6.94 -15.22 -7.28
C ASP A 204 5.95 -14.06 -7.55
N VAL A 205 5.02 -13.78 -6.62
CA VAL A 205 4.05 -12.67 -6.74
C VAL A 205 4.75 -11.31 -6.80
N VAL A 206 5.75 -11.08 -5.94
CA VAL A 206 6.48 -9.80 -5.95
C VAL A 206 7.43 -9.74 -7.14
N GLN A 207 8.08 -10.85 -7.49
CA GLN A 207 9.04 -10.89 -8.60
C GLN A 207 8.37 -10.78 -9.98
N GLU A 208 7.10 -11.18 -10.12
CA GLU A 208 6.33 -10.99 -11.36
C GLU A 208 6.03 -9.50 -11.63
N GLU A 209 5.66 -8.75 -10.59
CA GLU A 209 5.37 -7.31 -10.71
C GLU A 209 6.64 -6.45 -10.65
N HIS A 210 7.56 -6.79 -9.74
CA HIS A 210 8.74 -6.00 -9.37
C HIS A 210 10.01 -6.87 -9.29
N PRO A 211 10.55 -7.37 -10.42
CA PRO A 211 11.78 -8.17 -10.40
C PRO A 211 12.93 -7.43 -9.71
N CYS A 212 13.50 -7.99 -8.64
CA CYS A 212 14.50 -7.31 -7.82
C CYS A 212 15.52 -8.26 -7.18
N PHE A 213 16.68 -7.72 -6.81
CA PHE A 213 17.62 -8.39 -5.92
C PHE A 213 17.17 -8.28 -4.46
N VAL A 214 17.51 -9.27 -3.64
CA VAL A 214 17.29 -9.20 -2.19
C VAL A 214 18.57 -9.56 -1.46
N LEU A 215 19.04 -8.68 -0.57
CA LEU A 215 20.25 -8.87 0.21
C LEU A 215 19.92 -8.94 1.70
N ALA A 216 20.27 -10.05 2.36
CA ALA A 216 20.00 -10.30 3.76
C ALA A 216 21.28 -10.74 4.52
N PRO A 217 22.08 -9.80 5.05
CA PRO A 217 23.22 -10.13 5.91
C PRO A 217 22.78 -10.64 7.28
N GLN A 218 23.58 -11.50 7.90
CA GLN A 218 23.34 -12.04 9.23
C GLN A 218 24.30 -11.45 10.27
N CYS A 219 23.76 -10.75 11.26
CA CYS A 219 24.52 -10.22 12.39
C CYS A 219 24.99 -11.39 13.30
N PRO A 220 26.28 -11.46 13.68
CA PRO A 220 26.79 -12.51 14.54
C PRO A 220 26.14 -12.55 15.94
N PRO A 221 26.21 -13.70 16.64
CA PRO A 221 25.74 -13.83 18.02
C PRO A 221 26.42 -12.80 18.93
N LYS A 222 25.66 -12.30 19.92
CA LYS A 222 26.13 -11.28 20.90
C LYS A 222 26.54 -9.93 20.28
N LYS A 223 26.34 -9.74 18.98
CA LYS A 223 26.50 -8.46 18.28
C LYS A 223 25.13 -7.81 18.02
N SER A 224 25.17 -6.64 17.40
CA SER A 224 24.01 -5.83 17.03
C SER A 224 24.36 -5.00 15.80
N TRP A 225 23.36 -4.62 15.01
CA TRP A 225 23.52 -3.67 13.90
C TRP A 225 23.90 -2.27 14.39
N THR A 226 23.45 -1.89 15.58
CA THR A 226 23.67 -0.57 16.16
C THR A 226 24.10 -0.65 17.61
N ARG A 227 24.97 0.27 18.04
CA ARG A 227 25.24 0.57 19.45
C ARG A 227 24.31 1.70 19.88
N ARG A 228 23.62 1.49 21.01
CA ARG A 228 22.59 2.41 21.52
C ARG A 228 22.98 2.90 22.91
N GLU A 229 22.91 4.19 23.15
CA GLU A 229 23.09 4.78 24.50
C GLU A 229 21.94 5.75 24.78
N VAL A 230 21.46 5.78 26.03
CA VAL A 230 20.44 6.74 26.46
C VAL A 230 21.02 7.62 27.56
N VAL A 231 21.11 8.92 27.31
CA VAL A 231 21.64 9.90 28.27
C VAL A 231 20.64 11.04 28.41
N SER A 232 20.15 11.25 29.64
CA SER A 232 19.19 12.31 29.97
C SER A 232 17.94 12.33 29.07
N GLY A 233 17.43 11.15 28.70
CA GLY A 233 16.26 10.97 27.83
C GLY A 233 16.56 10.92 26.33
N ASN A 234 17.74 11.39 25.90
CA ASN A 234 18.15 11.35 24.49
C ASN A 234 18.80 10.00 24.15
N ILE A 235 18.40 9.41 23.02
CA ILE A 235 19.01 8.19 22.48
C ILE A 235 20.05 8.54 21.41
N SER A 236 21.24 7.96 21.51
CA SER A 236 22.19 7.88 20.40
C SER A 236 22.12 6.49 19.78
N VAL A 237 22.20 6.43 18.46
CA VAL A 237 22.21 5.17 17.69
C VAL A 237 23.34 5.26 16.68
N GLU A 238 24.39 4.45 16.90
CA GLU A 238 25.61 4.46 16.09
C GLU A 238 25.81 3.13 15.39
N LEU A 239 26.35 3.16 14.16
CA LEU A 239 26.67 1.96 13.40
C LEU A 239 27.77 1.13 14.08
N THR A 240 27.57 -0.18 14.12
CA THR A 240 28.62 -1.13 14.53
C THR A 240 29.48 -1.60 13.35
N PRO A 241 30.62 -2.27 13.58
CA PRO A 241 31.38 -2.89 12.49
C PRO A 241 30.54 -3.87 11.66
N GLU A 242 29.60 -4.58 12.29
CA GLU A 242 28.78 -5.61 11.65
C GLU A 242 27.85 -5.03 10.56
N ILE A 243 27.16 -3.91 10.83
CA ILE A 243 26.33 -3.27 9.80
C ILE A 243 27.18 -2.60 8.70
N LYS A 244 28.38 -2.09 9.05
CA LYS A 244 29.32 -1.54 8.06
C LYS A 244 29.83 -2.61 7.09
N MET A 245 30.09 -3.83 7.58
CA MET A 245 30.37 -4.97 6.70
C MET A 245 29.17 -5.27 5.80
N GLY A 246 27.95 -5.26 6.32
CA GLY A 246 26.73 -5.43 5.51
C GLY A 246 26.58 -4.37 4.41
N TYR A 247 26.90 -3.12 4.72
CA TYR A 247 26.94 -2.03 3.73
C TYR A 247 28.04 -2.22 2.68
N THR A 248 29.23 -2.69 3.06
CA THR A 248 30.28 -3.05 2.10
C THR A 248 29.81 -4.16 1.16
N VAL A 249 29.11 -5.18 1.67
CA VAL A 249 28.52 -6.24 0.84
C VAL A 249 27.49 -5.67 -0.13
N LEU A 250 26.61 -4.77 0.32
CA LEU A 250 25.67 -4.08 -0.56
C LEU A 250 26.39 -3.39 -1.73
N GLN A 251 27.47 -2.66 -1.46
CA GLN A 251 28.26 -1.98 -2.49
C GLN A 251 28.93 -2.97 -3.45
N GLN A 252 29.41 -4.11 -2.96
CA GLN A 252 29.99 -5.17 -3.79
C GLN A 252 28.94 -5.78 -4.72
N VAL A 253 27.79 -6.17 -4.18
CA VAL A 253 26.67 -6.72 -4.96
C VAL A 253 26.19 -5.72 -6.02
N ALA A 254 26.00 -4.45 -5.65
CA ALA A 254 25.57 -3.41 -6.58
C ALA A 254 26.60 -3.13 -7.71
N LYS A 255 27.87 -3.46 -7.49
CA LYS A 255 28.93 -3.35 -8.50
C LYS A 255 29.03 -4.60 -9.38
N GLU A 256 28.83 -5.78 -8.81
CA GLU A 256 28.93 -7.06 -9.49
C GLU A 256 27.73 -7.34 -10.40
N TYR A 257 26.54 -6.93 -9.97
CA TYR A 257 25.29 -7.14 -10.69
C TYR A 257 24.75 -5.85 -11.31
N SER A 258 23.84 -5.98 -12.28
CA SER A 258 23.14 -4.86 -12.90
C SER A 258 22.03 -4.30 -12.01
N VAL A 259 22.41 -3.84 -10.82
CA VAL A 259 21.55 -3.10 -9.90
C VAL A 259 21.32 -1.68 -10.42
N ASP A 260 20.08 -1.22 -10.34
CA ASP A 260 19.69 0.17 -10.53
C ASP A 260 20.10 0.95 -9.26
N SER A 261 21.19 1.72 -9.36
CA SER A 261 21.70 2.50 -8.22
C SER A 261 20.73 3.57 -7.73
N GLN A 262 19.68 3.90 -8.51
CA GLN A 262 18.63 4.80 -8.06
C GLN A 262 17.47 4.07 -7.35
N ARG A 263 17.49 2.75 -7.26
CA ARG A 263 16.43 1.94 -6.65
C ARG A 263 17.01 0.89 -5.69
N ILE A 264 17.85 1.36 -4.78
CA ILE A 264 18.31 0.58 -3.63
C ILE A 264 17.46 0.97 -2.44
N TYR A 265 16.82 -0.03 -1.82
CA TYR A 265 15.87 0.14 -0.73
C TYR A 265 16.40 -0.52 0.54
N LEU A 266 16.06 0.06 1.70
CA LEU A 266 16.47 -0.47 3.00
C LEU A 266 15.26 -0.71 3.90
N THR A 267 15.15 -1.92 4.43
CA THR A 267 14.08 -2.29 5.38
C THR A 267 14.64 -3.15 6.50
N GLY A 268 13.98 -3.14 7.65
CA GLY A 268 14.38 -3.98 8.76
C GLY A 268 13.45 -3.88 9.95
N LEU A 269 13.48 -4.91 10.80
CA LEU A 269 12.57 -5.04 11.94
C LEU A 269 13.32 -5.06 13.27
N SER A 270 12.75 -4.46 14.33
CA SER A 270 13.30 -4.48 15.69
C SER A 270 14.77 -4.01 15.70
N MET A 271 15.74 -4.87 16.05
CA MET A 271 17.18 -4.58 15.91
C MET A 271 17.56 -4.06 14.52
N GLY A 272 16.99 -4.64 13.46
CA GLY A 272 17.17 -4.20 12.07
C GLY A 272 16.39 -2.93 11.74
N GLY A 273 15.32 -2.61 12.47
CA GLY A 273 14.64 -1.32 12.39
C GLY A 273 15.53 -0.19 12.92
N PHE A 274 16.24 -0.41 14.03
CA PHE A 274 17.31 0.50 14.49
C PHE A 274 18.43 0.63 13.44
N GLY A 275 18.85 -0.49 12.84
CA GLY A 275 19.84 -0.52 11.76
C GLY A 275 19.39 0.27 10.52
N THR A 276 18.12 0.18 10.15
CA THR A 276 17.54 0.87 8.99
C THR A 276 17.59 2.38 9.16
N TRP A 277 17.15 2.89 10.32
CA TRP A 277 17.27 4.30 10.65
C TRP A 277 18.73 4.77 10.62
N ALA A 278 19.61 4.08 11.35
CA ALA A 278 21.00 4.52 11.49
C ALA A 278 21.78 4.47 10.17
N LEU A 279 21.60 3.41 9.38
CA LEU A 279 22.31 3.25 8.10
C LEU A 279 21.78 4.23 7.04
N GLY A 280 20.46 4.47 7.02
CA GLY A 280 19.85 5.47 6.17
C GLY A 280 20.38 6.88 6.46
N MET A 281 20.52 7.26 7.74
CA MET A 281 21.09 8.55 8.14
C MET A 281 22.59 8.69 7.85
N GLU A 282 23.37 7.61 7.95
CA GLU A 282 24.81 7.65 7.66
C GLU A 282 25.10 7.69 6.15
N TYR A 283 24.30 6.98 5.34
CA TYR A 283 24.48 6.87 3.90
C TYR A 283 23.21 7.24 3.12
N PRO A 284 22.70 8.47 3.26
CA PRO A 284 21.42 8.89 2.67
C PRO A 284 21.43 8.85 1.14
N GLU A 285 22.61 9.02 0.53
CA GLU A 285 22.78 8.98 -0.93
C GLU A 285 22.73 7.56 -1.52
N THR A 286 22.70 6.51 -0.70
CA THR A 286 22.63 5.14 -1.21
C THR A 286 21.19 4.68 -1.38
N PHE A 287 20.29 5.14 -0.52
CA PHE A 287 18.95 4.57 -0.41
C PHE A 287 17.88 5.49 -1.00
N ALA A 288 17.10 4.94 -1.92
CA ALA A 288 15.95 5.61 -2.53
C ALA A 288 14.76 5.73 -1.56
N ALA A 289 14.60 4.77 -0.64
CA ALA A 289 13.55 4.76 0.36
C ALA A 289 13.88 3.83 1.54
N LEU A 290 13.28 4.13 2.71
CA LEU A 290 13.49 3.38 3.95
C LEU A 290 12.16 2.83 4.52
N VAL A 291 12.16 1.59 5.00
CA VAL A 291 11.05 0.96 5.73
C VAL A 291 11.54 0.43 7.09
N PRO A 292 11.76 1.31 8.08
CA PRO A 292 12.13 0.88 9.43
C PRO A 292 10.89 0.42 10.19
N ILE A 293 10.93 -0.80 10.75
CA ILE A 293 9.80 -1.40 11.48
C ILE A 293 10.18 -1.63 12.95
N CYS A 294 9.33 -1.14 13.86
CA CYS A 294 9.45 -1.24 15.32
C CYS A 294 10.88 -1.06 15.87
N GLY A 295 11.55 0.00 15.40
CA GLY A 295 12.89 0.40 15.83
C GLY A 295 12.93 1.87 16.29
N GLY A 296 14.13 2.42 16.38
CA GLY A 296 14.36 3.85 16.64
C GLY A 296 15.67 4.33 16.06
N GLY A 297 15.81 5.64 15.87
CA GLY A 297 17.05 6.28 15.47
C GLY A 297 17.47 7.33 16.48
N ASP A 298 18.45 8.14 16.11
CA ASP A 298 18.81 9.37 16.82
C ASP A 298 18.05 10.55 16.17
N PRO A 299 17.01 11.11 16.81
CA PRO A 299 16.19 12.18 16.24
C PRO A 299 17.00 13.43 15.85
N ARG A 300 18.20 13.61 16.42
CA ARG A 300 19.08 14.76 16.14
C ARG A 300 19.82 14.64 14.80
N LYS A 301 19.75 13.49 14.13
CA LYS A 301 20.44 13.21 12.86
C LYS A 301 19.47 13.11 11.66
N VAL A 302 18.17 13.36 11.87
CA VAL A 302 17.14 13.14 10.83
C VAL A 302 17.23 14.12 9.67
N GLU A 303 17.90 15.27 9.82
CA GLU A 303 18.18 16.23 8.73
C GLU A 303 18.77 15.51 7.51
N ALA A 304 19.64 14.52 7.72
CA ALA A 304 20.30 13.76 6.66
C ALA A 304 19.34 12.95 5.76
N ILE A 305 18.13 12.65 6.25
CA ILE A 305 17.12 11.84 5.55
C ILE A 305 15.76 12.54 5.51
N ALA A 306 15.70 13.84 5.83
CA ALA A 306 14.45 14.58 5.91
C ALA A 306 13.70 14.61 4.57
N ASP A 307 14.43 14.53 3.44
CA ASP A 307 13.91 14.50 2.08
C ASP A 307 13.64 13.09 1.53
N LYS A 308 13.91 12.04 2.31
CA LYS A 308 13.81 10.65 1.85
C LYS A 308 12.41 10.07 2.05
N PRO A 309 11.86 9.38 1.05
CA PRO A 309 10.67 8.55 1.23
C PRO A 309 10.89 7.51 2.33
N ILE A 310 10.11 7.58 3.40
CA ILE A 310 10.19 6.70 4.56
C ILE A 310 8.79 6.22 4.90
N TRP A 311 8.59 4.92 5.07
CA TRP A 311 7.35 4.39 5.62
C TRP A 311 7.64 3.48 6.81
N THR A 312 7.34 3.98 8.00
CA THR A 312 7.64 3.29 9.25
C THR A 312 6.40 2.66 9.87
N PHE A 313 6.58 1.52 10.53
CA PHE A 313 5.50 0.73 11.13
C PHE A 313 5.83 0.41 12.58
N HIS A 314 4.83 0.49 13.47
CA HIS A 314 4.98 0.09 14.87
C HIS A 314 3.62 -0.31 15.44
N HIS A 315 3.61 -1.13 16.50
CA HIS A 315 2.42 -1.35 17.31
C HIS A 315 2.46 -0.48 18.57
N ALA A 316 1.36 0.22 18.88
CA ALA A 316 1.26 1.11 20.04
C ALA A 316 1.51 0.41 21.38
N GLY A 317 1.11 -0.87 21.47
CA GLY A 317 1.32 -1.74 22.62
C GLY A 317 2.57 -2.64 22.56
N ASP A 318 3.60 -2.30 21.77
CA ASP A 318 4.84 -3.07 21.68
C ASP A 318 5.56 -3.15 23.05
N PRO A 319 5.71 -4.35 23.65
CA PRO A 319 6.29 -4.50 24.98
C PRO A 319 7.83 -4.59 24.97
N VAL A 320 8.47 -4.63 23.80
CA VAL A 320 9.91 -4.85 23.66
C VAL A 320 10.62 -3.57 23.24
N VAL A 321 10.11 -2.90 22.20
CA VAL A 321 10.60 -1.60 21.76
C VAL A 321 9.47 -0.60 21.97
N PRO A 322 9.61 0.39 22.88
CA PRO A 322 8.56 1.37 23.09
C PRO A 322 8.23 2.12 21.79
N VAL A 323 6.94 2.24 21.47
CA VAL A 323 6.44 2.94 20.27
C VAL A 323 6.95 4.38 20.19
N GLU A 324 7.24 5.00 21.33
CA GLU A 324 7.86 6.32 21.45
C GLU A 324 9.14 6.44 20.63
N ARG A 325 9.90 5.35 20.45
CA ARG A 325 11.12 5.35 19.63
C ARG A 325 10.86 5.67 18.16
N THR A 326 9.75 5.19 17.61
CA THR A 326 9.34 5.54 16.25
C THR A 326 8.64 6.88 16.22
N ARG A 327 7.75 7.17 17.17
CA ARG A 327 7.07 8.48 17.28
C ARG A 327 8.08 9.64 17.39
N ASP A 328 9.19 9.47 18.11
CA ASP A 328 10.26 10.46 18.23
C ASP A 328 10.93 10.74 16.87
N MET A 329 11.22 9.70 16.09
CA MET A 329 11.80 9.84 14.74
C MET A 329 10.80 10.51 13.79
N VAL A 330 9.54 10.09 13.79
CA VAL A 330 8.48 10.69 12.98
C VAL A 330 8.33 12.16 13.31
N ARG A 331 8.20 12.52 14.61
CA ARG A 331 8.12 13.93 15.03
C ARG A 331 9.33 14.74 14.60
N ALA A 332 10.53 14.16 14.62
CA ALA A 332 11.73 14.89 14.23
C ALA A 332 11.82 15.06 12.70
N LEU A 333 11.45 14.05 11.92
CA LEU A 333 11.31 14.16 10.46
C LEU A 333 10.23 15.16 10.05
N GLU A 334 9.10 15.17 10.77
CA GLU A 334 8.03 16.13 10.52
C GLU A 334 8.48 17.56 10.80
N ARG A 335 9.36 17.79 11.79
CA ARG A 335 9.95 19.10 12.11
C ARG A 335 10.98 19.53 11.08
N GLU A 336 11.93 18.67 10.72
CA GLU A 336 12.94 18.99 9.70
C GLU A 336 12.34 19.10 8.29
N GLY A 337 11.23 18.40 8.05
CA GLY A 337 10.48 18.43 6.80
C GLY A 337 9.44 19.55 6.71
N GLU A 338 9.35 20.48 7.67
CA GLU A 338 8.39 21.60 7.63
C GLU A 338 8.59 22.49 6.38
N ASP A 339 9.83 22.60 5.89
CA ASP A 339 10.20 23.36 4.68
C ASP A 339 10.14 22.50 3.38
N LEU A 340 9.70 21.25 3.48
CA LEU A 340 9.54 20.36 2.34
C LEU A 340 8.11 20.37 1.81
N TYR A 341 8.02 20.30 0.50
CA TYR A 341 6.76 20.43 -0.22
C TYR A 341 5.76 19.28 -0.02
N TYR A 342 6.24 18.09 0.35
CA TYR A 342 5.41 17.03 0.90
C TYR A 342 6.17 16.35 2.04
N ARG A 343 5.44 15.82 3.03
CA ARG A 343 6.00 15.01 4.11
C ARG A 343 6.42 13.66 3.53
N PRO A 344 7.72 13.33 3.45
CA PRO A 344 8.13 12.08 2.83
C PRO A 344 8.06 10.91 3.82
N VAL A 345 7.61 11.15 5.06
CA VAL A 345 7.40 10.12 6.09
C VAL A 345 5.94 9.70 6.18
N LEU A 346 5.68 8.41 5.95
CA LEU A 346 4.45 7.70 6.25
C LEU A 346 4.63 6.92 7.55
N TYR A 347 3.60 6.92 8.40
CA TYR A 347 3.63 6.20 9.68
C TYR A 347 2.36 5.38 9.87
N THR A 348 2.51 4.06 10.01
CA THR A 348 1.42 3.16 10.38
C THR A 348 1.63 2.68 11.81
N GLU A 349 0.74 3.09 12.71
CA GLU A 349 0.70 2.64 14.09
C GLU A 349 -0.48 1.69 14.31
N TYR A 350 -0.21 0.43 14.68
CA TYR A 350 -1.26 -0.54 15.03
C TYR A 350 -1.77 -0.28 16.47
N PRO A 351 -3.09 -0.18 16.70
CA PRO A 351 -3.65 0.30 17.96
C PRO A 351 -3.58 -0.71 19.12
N VAL A 352 -3.66 -0.22 20.37
CA VAL A 352 -3.84 -1.06 21.55
C VAL A 352 -5.30 -1.51 21.63
N GLY A 353 -5.59 -2.76 21.26
CA GLY A 353 -6.96 -3.31 21.34
C GLY A 353 -7.22 -4.47 20.40
N GLU A 354 -6.52 -4.48 19.26
CA GLU A 354 -6.46 -5.62 18.36
C GLU A 354 -5.11 -6.32 18.57
N PRO A 355 -5.01 -7.32 19.46
CA PRO A 355 -3.77 -8.04 19.59
C PRO A 355 -3.41 -8.61 18.22
N LEU A 356 -2.25 -8.22 17.70
CA LEU A 356 -1.70 -8.92 16.55
C LEU A 356 -1.70 -10.40 16.93
N VAL A 357 -2.17 -11.25 16.01
CA VAL A 357 -2.17 -12.72 16.19
C VAL A 357 -0.78 -13.22 16.62
N TYR A 358 0.26 -12.42 16.39
CA TYR A 358 1.68 -12.70 16.55
C TYR A 358 2.34 -11.92 17.69
N GLY A 359 1.54 -11.29 18.56
CA GLY A 359 2.00 -10.42 19.63
C GLY A 359 2.38 -9.03 19.15
N ASN A 360 2.23 -8.05 20.03
CA ASN A 360 2.36 -6.64 19.69
C ASN A 360 3.77 -6.24 19.20
N HIS A 361 4.83 -6.98 19.55
CA HIS A 361 6.17 -6.68 19.01
C HIS A 361 6.28 -6.97 17.50
N SER A 362 5.48 -7.91 16.99
CA SER A 362 5.59 -8.48 15.64
C SER A 362 4.91 -7.62 14.56
N SER A 363 5.01 -6.30 14.66
CA SER A 363 4.41 -5.34 13.72
C SER A 363 4.91 -5.49 12.27
N TRP A 364 6.05 -6.18 12.07
CA TRP A 364 6.57 -6.54 10.75
C TRP A 364 5.70 -7.52 9.98
N VAL A 365 4.93 -8.37 10.65
CA VAL A 365 4.10 -9.37 9.98
C VAL A 365 3.02 -8.73 9.09
N PRO A 366 2.14 -7.88 9.63
CA PRO A 366 1.20 -7.15 8.77
C PRO A 366 1.94 -6.20 7.81
N ALA A 367 2.99 -5.51 8.26
CA ALA A 367 3.69 -4.52 7.44
C ALA A 367 4.28 -5.11 6.14
N TYR A 368 4.98 -6.25 6.20
CA TYR A 368 5.52 -6.88 4.98
C TYR A 368 4.44 -7.46 4.07
N ARG A 369 3.26 -7.77 4.61
CA ARG A 369 2.11 -8.30 3.84
C ARG A 369 1.27 -7.20 3.20
N THR A 370 1.34 -5.97 3.67
CA THR A 370 0.75 -4.78 3.02
C THR A 370 1.29 -4.63 1.60
N LYS A 371 0.46 -4.89 0.58
CA LYS A 371 0.87 -4.78 -0.83
C LYS A 371 1.21 -3.33 -1.17
N GLU A 372 0.45 -2.40 -0.59
CA GLU A 372 0.58 -0.96 -0.77
C GLU A 372 1.96 -0.46 -0.34
N MET A 373 2.51 -1.01 0.74
CA MET A 373 3.87 -0.69 1.18
C MET A 373 4.91 -1.17 0.16
N ARG A 374 4.73 -2.37 -0.38
CA ARG A 374 5.64 -2.92 -1.39
C ARG A 374 5.58 -2.12 -2.69
N ASP A 375 4.39 -1.84 -3.19
CA ASP A 375 4.17 -1.03 -4.40
C ASP A 375 4.69 0.40 -4.21
N TRP A 376 4.45 1.01 -3.04
CA TRP A 376 5.00 2.30 -2.68
C TRP A 376 6.53 2.27 -2.71
N LEU A 377 7.17 1.25 -2.15
CA LEU A 377 8.62 1.14 -2.10
C LEU A 377 9.23 1.10 -3.51
N PHE A 378 8.67 0.27 -4.40
CA PHE A 378 9.16 0.12 -5.78
C PHE A 378 8.89 1.34 -6.67
N ALA A 379 7.96 2.22 -6.28
CA ALA A 379 7.74 3.50 -6.95
C ALA A 379 8.83 4.55 -6.64
N GLN A 380 9.62 4.37 -5.57
CA GLN A 380 10.61 5.35 -5.15
C GLN A 380 11.89 5.29 -5.99
N ARG A 381 12.48 6.46 -6.28
CA ARG A 381 13.77 6.60 -6.95
C ARG A 381 14.64 7.67 -6.29
N LEU A 382 15.92 7.36 -6.09
CA LEU A 382 16.92 8.30 -5.61
C LEU A 382 17.13 9.43 -6.62
N GLY A 383 17.13 10.67 -6.14
CA GLY A 383 17.36 11.89 -6.94
C GLY A 383 16.10 12.49 -7.55
N VAL A 384 14.94 11.85 -7.42
CA VAL A 384 13.63 12.50 -7.60
C VAL A 384 13.32 13.21 -6.27
N GLY A 385 13.94 14.37 -6.06
CA GLY A 385 13.87 15.10 -4.80
C GLY A 385 12.51 15.79 -4.60
N VAL A 386 12.07 15.86 -3.35
CA VAL A 386 11.05 16.83 -2.91
C VAL A 386 11.65 18.21 -3.13
N GLY A 387 11.03 19.07 -3.94
CA GLY A 387 11.52 20.44 -4.11
C GLY A 387 11.66 21.13 -2.76
N LYS A 388 12.83 21.72 -2.46
CA LYS A 388 13.00 22.61 -1.31
C LYS A 388 12.28 23.93 -1.60
N VAL A 389 11.50 24.43 -0.65
CA VAL A 389 10.90 25.76 -0.73
C VAL A 389 12.03 26.80 -0.88
N ARG A 390 11.95 27.66 -1.91
CA ARG A 390 12.87 28.81 -2.03
C ARG A 390 12.60 29.77 -0.86
N HIS A 391 13.56 29.88 0.07
CA HIS A 391 13.52 30.84 1.17
C HIS A 391 13.15 32.26 0.69
N ILE A 392 11.95 32.71 1.06
CA ILE A 392 11.64 34.13 1.22
C ILE A 392 12.16 34.54 2.60
N SER A 393 12.85 35.68 2.69
CA SER A 393 13.68 36.12 3.82
C SER A 393 13.03 36.00 5.22
N PRO A 394 13.83 35.73 6.29
CA PRO A 394 13.32 35.50 7.63
C PRO A 394 12.76 36.80 8.23
N GLY A 395 11.48 36.76 8.60
CA GLY A 395 10.79 37.92 9.19
C GLY A 395 9.27 37.81 9.32
N ARG A 396 8.66 36.71 8.86
CA ARG A 396 7.28 36.36 9.21
C ARG A 396 7.27 34.99 9.87
N GLU A 397 6.72 34.91 11.07
CA GLU A 397 6.30 33.65 11.66
C GLU A 397 5.41 32.89 10.65
N LEU A 398 5.62 31.59 10.51
CA LEU A 398 4.61 30.72 9.90
C LEU A 398 3.31 30.90 10.69
N PRO A 399 2.15 31.12 10.04
CA PRO A 399 0.90 31.21 10.78
C PRO A 399 0.68 29.89 11.53
N ASP A 400 0.18 29.97 12.76
CA ASP A 400 -0.31 28.80 13.50
C ASP A 400 -1.20 27.93 12.57
N PRO A 401 -1.27 26.59 12.77
CA PRO A 401 -2.27 25.77 12.10
C PRO A 401 -3.65 26.42 12.32
N PRO A 402 -4.53 26.52 11.32
CA PRO A 402 -5.67 27.43 11.31
C PRO A 402 -6.77 27.14 12.36
N PHE A 403 -6.53 26.22 13.29
CA PHE A 403 -7.52 25.68 14.22
C PHE A 403 -7.22 25.98 15.69
N LYS A 404 -6.73 27.19 16.01
CA LYS A 404 -6.68 27.63 17.42
C LYS A 404 -8.06 27.88 18.04
N ASP A 405 -9.10 28.10 17.22
CA ASP A 405 -10.43 28.54 17.71
C ASP A 405 -11.64 27.78 17.13
N GLY A 406 -11.46 26.63 16.47
CA GLY A 406 -12.59 25.84 15.95
C GLY A 406 -13.41 26.49 14.83
N LYS A 407 -12.83 27.44 14.08
CA LYS A 407 -13.44 28.03 12.88
C LYS A 407 -12.91 27.33 11.63
N ILE A 408 -13.83 26.86 10.78
CA ILE A 408 -13.52 26.33 9.45
C ILE A 408 -13.01 27.52 8.60
N PRO A 409 -11.89 27.41 7.86
CA PRO A 409 -11.31 28.52 7.10
C PRO A 409 -12.07 28.88 5.81
N TYR A 410 -13.24 28.29 5.58
CA TYR A 410 -14.07 28.47 4.39
C TYR A 410 -15.40 29.14 4.75
N GLY A 411 -15.84 30.06 3.91
CA GLY A 411 -17.18 30.63 3.99
C GLY A 411 -18.25 29.66 3.51
N PHE A 412 -19.52 30.09 3.58
CA PHE A 412 -20.63 29.40 2.93
C PHE A 412 -21.03 30.17 1.66
N ALA A 413 -21.39 29.43 0.61
CA ALA A 413 -21.91 30.03 -0.61
C ALA A 413 -23.22 30.78 -0.32
N LYS A 414 -23.35 31.98 -0.90
CA LYS A 414 -24.53 32.82 -0.77
C LYS A 414 -25.62 32.29 -1.69
N THR A 415 -26.65 31.70 -1.08
CA THR A 415 -27.75 31.01 -1.77
C THR A 415 -29.11 31.63 -1.49
N ASP A 416 -29.18 32.63 -0.60
CA ASP A 416 -30.43 33.26 -0.14
C ASP A 416 -31.25 33.89 -1.29
N ASP A 417 -30.57 34.41 -2.31
CA ASP A 417 -31.20 35.06 -3.46
C ASP A 417 -31.69 34.08 -4.54
N ILE A 418 -31.39 32.78 -4.41
CA ILE A 418 -31.79 31.74 -5.36
C ILE A 418 -33.20 31.26 -5.01
N LYS A 419 -34.16 31.48 -5.92
CA LYS A 419 -35.57 31.13 -5.68
C LYS A 419 -35.84 29.63 -5.76
N GLY A 420 -35.26 28.98 -6.78
CA GLY A 420 -35.41 27.54 -7.00
C GLY A 420 -34.35 26.75 -6.25
N GLN A 421 -34.49 26.58 -4.94
CA GLN A 421 -33.57 25.75 -4.15
C GLN A 421 -34.29 24.66 -3.36
N PHE A 422 -33.71 23.46 -3.34
CA PHE A 422 -34.17 22.34 -2.52
C PHE A 422 -32.97 21.82 -1.73
N ARG A 423 -33.10 21.81 -0.40
CA ARG A 423 -31.95 21.55 0.48
C ARG A 423 -32.10 20.23 1.22
N ASP A 424 -30.96 19.67 1.60
CA ASP A 424 -30.85 18.51 2.49
C ASP A 424 -31.60 17.28 1.98
N ILE A 425 -31.64 17.11 0.66
CA ILE A 425 -32.27 15.95 0.02
C ILE A 425 -31.32 14.77 0.16
N ARG A 426 -31.81 13.71 0.81
CA ARG A 426 -31.10 12.45 0.88
C ARG A 426 -31.07 11.78 -0.50
N TYR A 427 -29.89 11.43 -0.97
CA TYR A 427 -29.71 10.82 -2.29
C TYR A 427 -29.31 9.34 -2.25
N THR A 428 -29.06 8.79 -1.06
CA THR A 428 -28.73 7.38 -0.85
C THR A 428 -29.62 6.71 0.20
N ASN A 429 -29.52 5.37 0.26
CA ASN A 429 -30.01 4.56 1.38
C ASN A 429 -29.07 4.56 2.62
N GLY A 430 -27.99 5.34 2.61
CA GLY A 430 -26.94 5.36 3.64
C GLY A 430 -27.23 6.27 4.85
N PRO A 431 -26.21 6.70 5.61
CA PRO A 431 -26.35 7.64 6.73
C PRO A 431 -26.95 9.00 6.35
N ASP A 432 -27.48 9.74 7.34
CA ASP A 432 -28.13 11.05 7.13
C ASP A 432 -27.21 12.17 6.64
N SER A 433 -25.90 11.97 6.68
CA SER A 433 -24.90 12.91 6.13
C SER A 433 -24.87 12.93 4.60
N GLN A 434 -25.35 11.88 3.92
CA GLN A 434 -25.35 11.74 2.45
C GLN A 434 -26.54 12.49 1.83
N LYS A 435 -26.43 13.82 1.86
CA LYS A 435 -27.43 14.78 1.38
C LYS A 435 -26.88 15.64 0.26
N LEU A 436 -27.78 16.12 -0.59
CA LEU A 436 -27.49 17.07 -1.64
C LEU A 436 -28.43 18.28 -1.57
N ASP A 437 -27.98 19.37 -2.16
CA ASP A 437 -28.78 20.54 -2.46
C ASP A 437 -28.92 20.70 -3.96
N ILE A 438 -30.10 21.15 -4.39
CA ILE A 438 -30.43 21.44 -5.79
C ILE A 438 -30.69 22.93 -5.89
N TYR A 439 -30.10 23.55 -6.91
CA TYR A 439 -30.35 24.93 -7.31
C TYR A 439 -30.76 24.93 -8.78
N LEU A 440 -31.91 25.54 -9.09
CA LEU A 440 -32.48 25.61 -10.43
C LEU A 440 -32.37 27.02 -10.99
N PRO A 441 -32.19 27.17 -12.32
CA PRO A 441 -32.27 28.46 -12.99
C PRO A 441 -33.59 29.17 -12.71
N ASP A 442 -33.54 30.50 -12.57
CA ASP A 442 -34.74 31.33 -12.44
C ASP A 442 -35.53 31.44 -13.76
N GLU A 443 -34.88 31.12 -14.90
CA GLU A 443 -35.43 31.21 -16.24
C GLU A 443 -35.23 29.90 -17.02
N GLY A 444 -36.18 29.58 -17.92
CA GLY A 444 -36.20 28.35 -18.72
C GLY A 444 -37.24 27.33 -18.22
N GLU A 445 -37.69 26.44 -19.11
CA GLU A 445 -38.69 25.40 -18.80
C GLU A 445 -38.05 24.01 -18.62
N GLY A 446 -36.72 23.91 -18.75
CA GLY A 446 -36.00 22.64 -18.76
C GLY A 446 -36.23 21.80 -20.03
N PRO A 447 -35.77 20.54 -20.05
CA PRO A 447 -34.91 19.94 -19.03
C PRO A 447 -33.55 20.65 -18.97
N PHE A 448 -33.05 20.92 -17.77
CA PHE A 448 -31.83 21.67 -17.53
C PHE A 448 -30.61 20.73 -17.49
N PRO A 449 -29.55 20.98 -18.28
CA PRO A 449 -28.28 20.26 -18.09
C PRO A 449 -27.77 20.46 -16.65
N VAL A 450 -27.14 19.43 -16.09
CA VAL A 450 -26.78 19.39 -14.67
C VAL A 450 -25.28 19.59 -14.48
N MET A 451 -24.91 20.49 -13.57
CA MET A 451 -23.57 20.59 -13.00
C MET A 451 -23.59 20.06 -11.56
N MET A 452 -22.97 18.90 -11.34
CA MET A 452 -22.82 18.31 -10.02
C MET A 452 -21.51 18.79 -9.39
N TYR A 453 -21.58 19.41 -8.21
CA TYR A 453 -20.44 19.87 -7.44
C TYR A 453 -20.09 18.92 -6.29
N ILE A 454 -18.80 18.59 -6.17
CA ILE A 454 -18.23 17.78 -5.10
C ILE A 454 -17.19 18.61 -4.36
N HIS A 455 -17.45 18.89 -3.09
CA HIS A 455 -16.62 19.81 -2.32
C HIS A 455 -15.23 19.23 -1.99
N GLY A 456 -14.25 20.12 -1.82
CA GLY A 456 -12.94 19.80 -1.26
C GLY A 456 -12.94 19.65 0.26
N GLY A 457 -11.75 19.59 0.86
CA GLY A 457 -11.57 19.51 2.32
C GLY A 457 -10.80 18.28 2.80
N ALA A 458 -9.89 17.79 1.95
CA ALA A 458 -8.97 16.69 2.25
C ALA A 458 -9.64 15.40 2.76
N PHE A 459 -10.94 15.21 2.50
CA PHE A 459 -11.79 14.12 3.03
C PHE A 459 -12.07 14.17 4.54
N PHE A 460 -11.57 15.16 5.28
CA PHE A 460 -11.75 15.27 6.73
C PHE A 460 -12.80 16.30 7.13
N PHE A 461 -13.03 17.27 6.25
CA PHE A 461 -13.99 18.35 6.47
C PHE A 461 -14.60 18.74 5.13
N GLY A 462 -15.64 19.56 5.19
CA GLY A 462 -16.31 20.06 4.01
C GLY A 462 -17.81 19.94 4.08
N SER A 463 -18.47 20.63 3.17
CA SER A 463 -19.91 20.59 3.03
C SER A 463 -20.29 21.01 1.61
N LYS A 464 -21.44 20.50 1.14
CA LYS A 464 -22.19 20.93 -0.04
C LYS A 464 -22.47 22.45 -0.08
N GLU A 465 -22.22 23.16 1.02
CA GLU A 465 -22.49 24.60 1.16
C GLU A 465 -21.23 25.46 1.16
N MET A 466 -20.04 24.88 1.01
CA MET A 466 -18.77 25.63 1.00
C MET A 466 -18.77 26.71 -0.08
N ASP A 467 -18.12 27.83 0.20
CA ASP A 467 -17.99 28.99 -0.70
C ASP A 467 -17.40 28.68 -2.09
N ASP A 468 -16.57 27.64 -2.22
CA ASP A 468 -16.16 27.08 -3.51
C ASP A 468 -17.33 26.72 -4.44
N LEU A 469 -18.55 26.53 -3.91
CA LEU A 469 -19.78 26.34 -4.71
C LEU A 469 -20.20 27.63 -5.45
N GLN A 470 -19.84 28.81 -4.94
CA GLN A 470 -20.30 30.11 -5.44
C GLN A 470 -20.05 30.32 -6.94
N PRO A 471 -18.86 29.99 -7.50
CA PRO A 471 -18.58 30.12 -8.93
C PRO A 471 -19.42 29.14 -9.77
N ILE A 472 -19.74 27.95 -9.24
CA ILE A 472 -20.57 26.94 -9.92
C ILE A 472 -22.04 27.40 -9.96
N LEU A 473 -22.52 28.09 -8.93
CA LEU A 473 -23.86 28.69 -8.92
C LEU A 473 -24.06 29.74 -10.03
N HIS A 474 -22.98 30.29 -10.62
CA HIS A 474 -23.11 31.12 -11.82
C HIS A 474 -23.71 30.33 -13.00
N GLY A 475 -23.54 29.00 -13.04
CA GLY A 475 -24.15 28.13 -14.04
C GLY A 475 -25.68 28.28 -14.14
N LEU A 476 -26.34 28.67 -13.04
CA LEU A 476 -27.79 28.97 -13.03
C LEU A 476 -28.14 30.06 -14.05
N LYS A 477 -27.31 31.10 -14.18
CA LYS A 477 -27.50 32.19 -15.16
C LYS A 477 -27.33 31.73 -16.59
N ARG A 478 -26.62 30.62 -16.80
CA ARG A 478 -26.47 29.99 -18.11
C ARG A 478 -27.58 28.97 -18.37
N GLY A 479 -28.44 28.64 -17.40
CA GLY A 479 -29.50 27.63 -17.56
C GLY A 479 -29.06 26.20 -17.19
N TYR A 480 -28.00 26.05 -16.39
CA TYR A 480 -27.67 24.78 -15.75
C TYR A 480 -28.42 24.63 -14.43
N ALA A 481 -28.94 23.44 -14.14
CA ALA A 481 -29.22 23.06 -12.76
C ALA A 481 -27.91 22.73 -12.03
N VAL A 482 -27.77 23.15 -10.78
CA VAL A 482 -26.60 22.85 -9.95
C VAL A 482 -27.01 21.91 -8.83
N VAL A 483 -26.27 20.82 -8.68
CA VAL A 483 -26.48 19.82 -7.62
C VAL A 483 -25.21 19.69 -6.79
N SER A 484 -25.25 20.09 -5.52
CA SER A 484 -24.09 20.05 -4.62
C SER A 484 -24.24 18.93 -3.60
N ILE A 485 -23.25 18.05 -3.46
CA ILE A 485 -23.37 16.84 -2.64
C ILE A 485 -22.45 16.86 -1.43
N ASN A 486 -22.92 16.33 -0.30
CA ASN A 486 -22.06 15.83 0.77
C ASN A 486 -21.69 14.38 0.50
N TYR A 487 -20.49 13.98 0.92
CA TYR A 487 -20.06 12.58 0.97
C TYR A 487 -19.51 12.26 2.37
N THR A 488 -19.33 10.99 2.70
CA THR A 488 -18.80 10.56 3.99
C THR A 488 -17.37 11.10 4.17
N LEU A 489 -17.17 11.83 5.26
CA LEU A 489 -15.88 12.35 5.69
C LEU A 489 -15.25 11.41 6.73
N ILE A 490 -13.93 11.47 6.83
CA ILE A 490 -13.18 10.78 7.89
C ILE A 490 -13.49 11.46 9.23
N ASP A 491 -13.94 10.66 10.20
CA ASP A 491 -13.99 11.08 11.60
C ASP A 491 -12.63 10.87 12.29
N CYS A 492 -11.99 11.97 12.68
CA CYS A 492 -10.70 11.98 13.39
C CYS A 492 -10.84 12.29 14.90
N THR A 493 -12.00 12.07 15.53
CA THR A 493 -12.13 12.31 16.98
C THR A 493 -11.16 11.44 17.79
N ILE A 494 -10.13 12.09 18.35
CA ILE A 494 -9.15 11.48 19.25
C ILE A 494 -9.89 10.85 20.43
N GLY A 495 -9.88 9.52 20.50
CA GLY A 495 -10.41 8.76 21.65
C GLY A 495 -11.67 7.94 21.40
N LYS A 496 -12.17 7.85 20.16
CA LYS A 496 -13.06 6.76 19.73
C LYS A 496 -12.43 6.06 18.53
N GLU A 497 -12.40 4.73 18.61
CA GLU A 497 -12.18 3.76 17.54
C GLU A 497 -12.11 4.36 16.13
N ILE A 498 -10.89 4.54 15.59
CA ILE A 498 -10.68 4.60 14.14
C ILE A 498 -10.85 3.16 13.65
N ILE A 499 -12.09 2.70 13.61
CA ILE A 499 -12.47 1.39 13.09
C ILE A 499 -13.34 1.65 11.85
N ASP A 500 -12.83 1.24 10.70
CA ASP A 500 -13.61 0.83 9.52
C ASP A 500 -14.37 1.92 8.74
N GLN A 501 -13.76 3.07 8.46
CA GLN A 501 -14.25 3.96 7.39
C GLN A 501 -13.15 4.27 6.39
N SER A 502 -12.94 3.37 5.43
CA SER A 502 -12.17 3.67 4.24
C SER A 502 -12.92 4.69 3.39
N VAL A 503 -12.37 5.89 3.20
CA VAL A 503 -12.96 6.94 2.34
C VAL A 503 -13.11 6.48 0.91
N TYR A 504 -12.14 5.71 0.41
CA TYR A 504 -12.24 5.03 -0.86
C TYR A 504 -12.35 3.52 -0.65
N PRO A 505 -13.25 2.84 -1.39
CA PRO A 505 -14.04 3.37 -2.52
C PRO A 505 -15.37 4.08 -2.15
N GLU A 506 -15.67 4.31 -0.88
CA GLU A 506 -16.99 4.79 -0.40
C GLU A 506 -17.44 6.16 -0.94
N ALA A 507 -16.58 7.18 -0.93
CA ALA A 507 -16.90 8.52 -1.46
C ALA A 507 -17.15 8.50 -2.98
N LEU A 508 -16.45 7.62 -3.71
CA LEU A 508 -16.70 7.39 -5.13
C LEU A 508 -18.07 6.73 -5.35
N TYR A 509 -18.42 5.71 -4.56
CA TYR A 509 -19.72 5.06 -4.63
C TYR A 509 -20.87 6.02 -4.37
N GLN A 510 -20.72 6.92 -3.40
CA GLN A 510 -21.70 7.94 -3.09
C GLN A 510 -21.84 8.97 -4.21
N ALA A 511 -20.74 9.47 -4.76
CA ALA A 511 -20.80 10.39 -5.90
C ALA A 511 -21.47 9.73 -7.12
N LYS A 512 -21.21 8.45 -7.37
CA LYS A 512 -21.92 7.67 -8.41
C LYS A 512 -23.41 7.47 -8.09
N ALA A 513 -23.76 7.22 -6.84
CA ALA A 513 -25.14 7.15 -6.39
C ALA A 513 -25.89 8.47 -6.58
N ALA A 514 -25.22 9.62 -6.38
CA ALA A 514 -25.77 10.93 -6.67
C ALA A 514 -26.10 11.12 -8.17
N VAL A 515 -25.23 10.67 -9.08
CA VAL A 515 -25.53 10.69 -10.53
C VAL A 515 -26.74 9.83 -10.86
N ARG A 516 -26.83 8.62 -10.29
CA ARG A 516 -28.02 7.76 -10.46
C ARG A 516 -29.28 8.41 -9.91
N TRP A 517 -29.17 9.08 -8.76
CA TRP A 517 -30.28 9.82 -8.15
C TRP A 517 -30.73 11.00 -9.02
N ILE A 518 -29.80 11.77 -9.59
CA ILE A 518 -30.11 12.86 -10.53
C ILE A 518 -30.92 12.32 -11.71
N ARG A 519 -30.49 11.20 -12.31
CA ARG A 519 -31.22 10.56 -13.42
C ARG A 519 -32.60 10.06 -13.00
N ALA A 520 -32.68 9.40 -11.84
CA ALA A 520 -33.94 8.86 -11.33
C ALA A 520 -34.98 9.94 -11.01
N ASN A 521 -34.53 11.15 -10.67
CA ASN A 521 -35.38 12.28 -10.29
C ASN A 521 -35.42 13.38 -11.36
N ALA A 522 -34.98 13.08 -12.59
CA ALA A 522 -34.89 14.07 -13.65
C ALA A 522 -36.24 14.69 -14.00
N GLU A 523 -37.31 13.89 -14.07
CA GLU A 523 -38.67 14.38 -14.32
C GLU A 523 -39.19 15.28 -13.19
N VAL A 524 -38.79 14.99 -11.94
CA VAL A 524 -39.27 15.70 -10.74
C VAL A 524 -38.67 17.11 -10.66
N TYR A 525 -37.37 17.24 -10.92
CA TYR A 525 -36.63 18.50 -10.78
C TYR A 525 -36.33 19.18 -12.11
N GLY A 526 -36.79 18.61 -13.24
CA GLY A 526 -36.57 19.14 -14.58
C GLY A 526 -35.11 19.03 -15.04
N PHE A 527 -34.40 17.97 -14.67
CA PHE A 527 -33.03 17.74 -15.13
C PHE A 527 -32.99 17.11 -16.53
N ASP A 528 -31.93 17.38 -17.29
CA ASP A 528 -31.56 16.65 -18.50
C ASP A 528 -30.64 15.48 -18.10
N PRO A 529 -31.14 14.22 -18.08
CA PRO A 529 -30.38 13.06 -17.60
C PRO A 529 -29.24 12.65 -18.54
N GLU A 530 -29.23 13.19 -19.77
CA GLU A 530 -28.22 12.92 -20.81
C GLU A 530 -27.08 13.95 -20.80
N ARG A 531 -27.20 15.04 -20.03
CA ARG A 531 -26.21 16.12 -19.96
C ARG A 531 -25.82 16.41 -18.51
N ILE A 532 -24.95 15.56 -17.97
CA ILE A 532 -24.44 15.69 -16.60
C ILE A 532 -22.93 15.90 -16.61
N ALA A 533 -22.48 17.03 -16.06
CA ALA A 533 -21.08 17.37 -15.84
C ALA A 533 -20.79 17.30 -14.34
N VAL A 534 -19.69 16.68 -13.96
CA VAL A 534 -19.21 16.67 -12.57
C VAL A 534 -18.01 17.60 -12.43
N LEU A 535 -18.00 18.40 -11.37
CA LEU A 535 -16.89 19.28 -11.00
C LEU A 535 -16.57 19.07 -9.53
N GLY A 536 -15.28 19.00 -9.19
CA GLY A 536 -14.87 19.03 -7.80
C GLY A 536 -13.56 19.76 -7.58
N THR A 537 -13.37 20.26 -6.34
CA THR A 537 -12.14 20.93 -5.90
C THR A 537 -11.34 20.03 -4.98
N SER A 538 -10.00 20.04 -5.11
CA SER A 538 -9.10 19.34 -4.18
C SER A 538 -9.47 17.84 -4.03
N ALA A 539 -9.84 17.38 -2.83
CA ALA A 539 -10.39 16.03 -2.59
C ALA A 539 -11.61 15.70 -3.47
N GLY A 540 -12.55 16.63 -3.63
CA GLY A 540 -13.69 16.49 -4.53
C GLY A 540 -13.28 16.44 -6.00
N GLY A 541 -12.18 17.10 -6.38
CA GLY A 541 -11.59 17.02 -7.72
C GLY A 541 -11.06 15.62 -8.03
N GLN A 542 -10.49 14.95 -7.03
CA GLN A 542 -10.13 13.53 -7.15
C GLN A 542 -11.36 12.64 -7.35
N ILE A 543 -12.41 12.84 -6.56
CA ILE A 543 -13.68 12.09 -6.69
C ILE A 543 -14.28 12.32 -8.08
N ALA A 544 -14.33 13.55 -8.56
CA ALA A 544 -14.85 13.92 -9.89
C ALA A 544 -14.07 13.24 -11.02
N GLY A 545 -12.73 13.21 -10.92
CA GLY A 545 -11.88 12.52 -11.88
C GLY A 545 -12.10 11.01 -11.90
N LEU A 546 -12.11 10.36 -10.73
CA LEU A 546 -12.37 8.93 -10.61
C LEU A 546 -13.78 8.58 -11.10
N LEU A 547 -14.79 9.39 -10.79
CA LEU A 547 -16.15 9.20 -11.29
C LEU A 547 -16.18 9.25 -12.82
N GLY A 548 -15.51 10.25 -13.41
CA GLY A 548 -15.40 10.41 -14.87
C GLY A 548 -14.72 9.23 -15.56
N THR A 549 -13.65 8.68 -14.97
CA THR A 549 -12.89 7.59 -15.60
C THR A 549 -13.45 6.19 -15.32
N THR A 550 -14.24 6.00 -14.26
CA THR A 550 -14.69 4.66 -13.82
C THR A 550 -16.12 4.29 -14.21
N GLY A 551 -16.82 5.12 -15.01
CA GLY A 551 -18.22 4.87 -15.37
C GLY A 551 -18.50 3.56 -16.14
N HIS A 552 -17.46 2.91 -16.66
CA HIS A 552 -17.54 1.62 -17.37
C HIS A 552 -17.15 0.40 -16.50
N LYS A 553 -16.82 0.61 -15.22
CA LYS A 553 -16.26 -0.40 -14.31
C LYS A 553 -17.28 -0.85 -13.26
N PRO A 554 -17.95 -2.00 -13.41
CA PRO A 554 -18.96 -2.47 -12.45
C PRO A 554 -18.41 -2.66 -11.03
N GLU A 555 -17.13 -3.00 -10.88
CA GLU A 555 -16.45 -3.16 -9.60
C GLU A 555 -16.30 -1.85 -8.81
N THR A 556 -16.60 -0.72 -9.43
CA THR A 556 -16.57 0.61 -8.81
C THR A 556 -17.97 1.15 -8.51
N GLU A 557 -18.98 0.28 -8.47
CA GLU A 557 -20.36 0.61 -8.14
C GLU A 557 -20.77 -0.04 -6.82
N ASP A 558 -21.43 0.72 -5.96
CA ASP A 558 -22.30 0.16 -4.93
C ASP A 558 -23.76 0.47 -5.28
N LEU A 559 -24.46 -0.54 -5.80
CA LEU A 559 -25.86 -0.44 -6.21
C LEU A 559 -26.82 -0.46 -5.01
N SER A 560 -26.37 -0.87 -3.81
CA SER A 560 -27.19 -0.88 -2.60
C SER A 560 -27.53 0.53 -2.11
N LEU A 561 -26.72 1.53 -2.49
CA LEU A 561 -26.94 2.94 -2.20
C LEU A 561 -28.18 3.52 -2.89
N GLY A 562 -28.80 2.81 -3.84
CA GLY A 562 -30.08 3.16 -4.44
C GLY A 562 -29.99 3.52 -5.93
N ASN A 563 -31.18 3.60 -6.56
CA ASN A 563 -31.38 3.94 -7.97
C ASN A 563 -30.55 3.06 -8.93
N ALA A 564 -30.42 1.76 -8.62
CA ALA A 564 -29.53 0.83 -9.32
C ALA A 564 -29.83 0.65 -10.82
N ASP A 565 -31.07 0.94 -11.25
CA ASP A 565 -31.48 0.84 -12.65
C ASP A 565 -30.95 2.00 -13.53
N PHE A 566 -30.37 3.03 -12.92
CA PHE A 566 -29.82 4.19 -13.62
C PHE A 566 -28.31 4.12 -13.73
N SER A 567 -27.76 4.61 -14.84
CA SER A 567 -26.32 4.72 -15.04
C SER A 567 -25.68 5.76 -14.11
N SER A 568 -24.42 5.56 -13.73
CA SER A 568 -23.57 6.54 -13.02
C SER A 568 -22.61 7.30 -13.95
N GLN A 569 -22.62 7.00 -15.27
CA GLN A 569 -21.71 7.63 -16.25
C GLN A 569 -22.02 9.13 -16.39
N VAL A 570 -20.99 9.96 -16.57
CA VAL A 570 -21.14 11.40 -16.80
C VAL A 570 -20.60 11.77 -18.17
N GLN A 571 -21.09 12.89 -18.70
CA GLN A 571 -20.71 13.38 -20.03
C GLN A 571 -19.49 14.29 -19.99
N ALA A 572 -19.14 14.87 -18.83
CA ALA A 572 -17.94 15.67 -18.63
C ALA A 572 -17.43 15.57 -17.19
N ALA A 573 -16.11 15.60 -16.99
CA ALA A 573 -15.50 15.71 -15.67
C ALA A 573 -14.51 16.88 -15.61
N ILE A 574 -14.66 17.74 -14.59
CA ILE A 574 -13.82 18.90 -14.33
C ILE A 574 -13.07 18.69 -13.01
N ILE A 575 -11.74 18.66 -13.09
CA ILE A 575 -10.84 18.36 -11.99
C ILE A 575 -10.12 19.66 -11.60
N CYS A 576 -10.58 20.33 -10.53
CA CYS A 576 -9.95 21.56 -10.03
C CYS A 576 -8.98 21.24 -8.89
N CYS A 577 -7.68 21.46 -9.10
CA CYS A 577 -6.61 21.16 -8.13
C CYS A 577 -6.71 19.75 -7.53
N GLY A 578 -7.13 18.78 -8.35
CA GLY A 578 -7.43 17.42 -7.88
C GLY A 578 -6.19 16.71 -7.34
N ALA A 579 -6.32 16.13 -6.15
CA ALA A 579 -5.26 15.34 -5.52
C ALA A 579 -5.04 14.03 -6.31
N ASN A 580 -4.13 14.01 -7.29
CA ASN A 580 -3.80 12.80 -8.06
C ASN A 580 -2.57 12.08 -7.49
N PHE A 581 -2.71 11.56 -6.27
CA PHE A 581 -1.68 10.75 -5.60
C PHE A 581 -2.17 9.30 -5.42
N ALA A 582 -1.25 8.36 -5.27
CA ALA A 582 -1.58 7.14 -4.52
C ALA A 582 -1.85 7.57 -3.07
N THR A 583 -3.11 7.63 -2.67
CA THR A 583 -3.49 8.13 -1.33
C THR A 583 -2.83 7.30 -0.23
N PRO A 584 -2.37 7.92 0.88
CA PRO A 584 -1.89 7.19 2.05
C PRO A 584 -2.92 6.14 2.53
N THR A 585 -2.46 4.99 3.02
CA THR A 585 -3.24 3.79 3.39
C THR A 585 -4.37 3.98 4.41
N PHE A 586 -4.50 5.14 5.06
CA PHE A 586 -5.68 5.45 5.89
C PHE A 586 -6.91 5.87 5.06
N LEU A 587 -6.77 6.06 3.74
CA LEU A 587 -7.83 6.47 2.83
C LEU A 587 -8.37 5.35 1.91
N CYS A 588 -7.70 4.19 1.75
CA CYS A 588 -8.16 3.17 0.80
C CYS A 588 -7.73 1.73 1.11
N SER A 589 -8.63 0.78 0.83
CA SER A 589 -8.35 -0.63 0.57
C SER A 589 -8.44 -0.91 -0.93
N ALA A 590 -7.53 -1.74 -1.49
CA ALA A 590 -7.54 -2.43 -2.79
C ALA A 590 -7.86 -1.67 -4.12
N PHE A 591 -8.28 -0.40 -4.10
CA PHE A 591 -8.65 0.40 -5.28
C PHE A 591 -7.60 1.48 -5.55
N SER A 592 -7.09 1.57 -6.78
CA SER A 592 -6.15 2.64 -7.14
C SER A 592 -6.88 3.98 -7.15
N THR A 593 -6.35 4.98 -6.46
CA THR A 593 -6.94 6.33 -6.43
C THR A 593 -6.33 7.29 -7.45
N LYS A 594 -5.46 6.77 -8.33
CA LYS A 594 -4.90 7.49 -9.48
C LYS A 594 -5.90 7.51 -10.63
N ILE A 595 -6.31 8.70 -11.05
CA ILE A 595 -7.42 8.89 -12.00
C ILE A 595 -7.10 8.26 -13.36
N GLU A 596 -5.85 8.40 -13.83
CA GLU A 596 -5.37 7.90 -15.11
C GLU A 596 -5.40 6.37 -15.23
N ASN A 597 -5.26 5.65 -14.11
CA ASN A 597 -5.28 4.17 -14.10
C ASN A 597 -6.65 3.59 -14.45
N HIS A 598 -7.68 4.43 -14.43
CA HIS A 598 -9.05 4.04 -14.76
C HIS A 598 -9.52 4.63 -16.09
N ALA A 599 -8.74 5.47 -16.75
CA ALA A 599 -9.12 6.04 -18.03
C ALA A 599 -9.34 4.94 -19.09
N HIS A 600 -10.29 5.19 -19.98
CA HIS A 600 -10.64 4.30 -21.09
C HIS A 600 -10.91 5.15 -22.33
N PRO A 601 -10.52 4.75 -23.56
CA PRO A 601 -10.68 5.57 -24.76
C PRO A 601 -12.09 6.12 -25.00
N ASP A 602 -13.12 5.35 -24.62
CA ASP A 602 -14.53 5.75 -24.70
C ASP A 602 -15.02 6.61 -23.52
N GLY A 603 -14.12 7.00 -22.61
CA GLY A 603 -14.42 7.88 -21.49
C GLY A 603 -14.83 9.30 -21.92
N PRO A 604 -15.45 10.05 -21.00
CA PRO A 604 -15.89 11.41 -21.28
C PRO A 604 -14.70 12.37 -21.47
N PRO A 605 -14.91 13.52 -22.13
CA PRO A 605 -13.95 14.63 -22.08
C PRO A 605 -13.66 15.06 -20.64
N ILE A 606 -12.39 15.38 -20.37
CA ILE A 606 -11.88 15.81 -19.06
C ILE A 606 -11.24 17.20 -19.19
N LEU A 607 -11.62 18.10 -18.29
CA LEU A 607 -10.96 19.39 -18.10
C LEU A 607 -10.23 19.38 -16.76
N VAL A 608 -8.92 19.64 -16.78
CA VAL A 608 -8.13 19.86 -15.57
C VAL A 608 -7.89 21.35 -15.41
N VAL A 609 -8.12 21.88 -14.21
CA VAL A 609 -7.88 23.30 -13.87
C VAL A 609 -6.93 23.35 -12.67
N HIS A 610 -5.84 24.11 -12.76
CA HIS A 610 -4.87 24.18 -11.66
C HIS A 610 -4.14 25.52 -11.57
N GLY A 611 -3.95 26.02 -10.35
CA GLY A 611 -3.15 27.20 -10.05
C GLY A 611 -1.66 26.92 -10.10
N GLU A 612 -0.89 27.70 -10.85
CA GLU A 612 0.57 27.50 -10.96
C GLU A 612 1.30 27.82 -9.63
N ARG A 613 0.60 28.43 -8.66
CA ARG A 613 1.12 28.74 -7.32
C ARG A 613 0.40 27.95 -6.23
N ASP A 614 -0.23 26.83 -6.58
CA ASP A 614 -0.91 25.99 -5.61
C ASP A 614 0.10 25.38 -4.61
N GLU A 615 -0.01 25.85 -3.37
CA GLU A 615 0.84 25.43 -2.25
C GLU A 615 0.28 24.20 -1.51
N ALA A 616 -0.97 23.78 -1.80
CA ALA A 616 -1.62 22.66 -1.14
C ALA A 616 -1.57 21.37 -1.98
N ILE A 617 -1.78 21.47 -3.29
CA ILE A 617 -1.62 20.36 -4.24
C ILE A 617 -0.71 20.84 -5.37
N PRO A 618 0.29 20.06 -5.80
CA PRO A 618 1.20 20.58 -6.79
C PRO A 618 0.65 20.68 -8.18
N TYR A 619 0.94 21.80 -8.81
CA TYR A 619 0.67 22.03 -10.21
C TYR A 619 1.23 20.91 -11.10
N GLU A 620 2.44 20.41 -10.79
CA GLU A 620 3.08 19.30 -11.50
C GLU A 620 2.26 18.01 -11.48
N HIS A 621 1.44 17.77 -10.46
CA HIS A 621 0.55 16.60 -10.44
C HIS A 621 -0.52 16.68 -11.51
N SER A 622 -1.06 17.87 -11.77
CA SER A 622 -2.01 18.06 -12.86
C SER A 622 -1.33 18.04 -14.23
N VAL A 623 -0.08 18.50 -14.33
CA VAL A 623 0.71 18.30 -15.57
C VAL A 623 0.84 16.81 -15.89
N GLN A 624 1.29 16.00 -14.92
CA GLN A 624 1.46 14.56 -15.13
C GLN A 624 0.13 13.83 -15.38
N LEU A 625 -0.93 14.20 -14.64
CA LEU A 625 -2.27 13.64 -14.85
C LEU A 625 -2.74 13.91 -16.29
N VAL A 626 -2.59 15.14 -16.78
CA VAL A 626 -3.00 15.53 -18.13
C VAL A 626 -2.23 14.75 -19.19
N GLU A 627 -0.91 14.61 -19.04
CA GLU A 627 -0.09 13.79 -19.95
C GLU A 627 -0.61 12.35 -20.01
N ASN A 628 -0.81 11.72 -18.85
CA ASN A 628 -1.27 10.33 -18.76
C ASN A 628 -2.70 10.16 -19.30
N LEU A 629 -3.59 11.11 -19.05
CA LEU A 629 -4.95 11.08 -19.59
C LEU A 629 -4.96 11.21 -21.10
N ARG A 630 -4.09 12.05 -21.68
CA ARG A 630 -3.99 12.25 -23.14
C ARG A 630 -3.49 11.00 -23.85
N GLU A 631 -2.59 10.24 -23.24
CA GLU A 631 -2.14 8.95 -23.78
C GLU A 631 -3.29 7.95 -23.96
N VAL A 632 -4.32 8.02 -23.10
CA VAL A 632 -5.44 7.07 -23.10
C VAL A 632 -6.68 7.61 -23.83
N LEU A 633 -7.06 8.86 -23.58
CA LEU A 633 -8.29 9.50 -24.08
C LEU A 633 -8.11 10.23 -25.41
N GLY A 634 -6.88 10.61 -25.76
CA GLY A 634 -6.59 11.51 -26.87
C GLY A 634 -6.54 12.99 -26.46
N GLU A 635 -5.72 13.76 -27.18
CA GLU A 635 -5.51 15.20 -26.96
C GLU A 635 -6.81 16.01 -27.06
N GLU A 636 -7.72 15.61 -27.94
CA GLU A 636 -9.00 16.29 -28.19
C GLU A 636 -9.99 16.17 -27.03
N LYS A 637 -9.84 15.14 -26.19
CA LYS A 637 -10.71 14.89 -25.03
C LYS A 637 -10.17 15.47 -23.73
N VAL A 638 -8.90 15.91 -23.68
CA VAL A 638 -8.27 16.37 -22.43
C VAL A 638 -7.77 17.81 -22.55
N LYS A 639 -8.48 18.71 -21.88
CA LYS A 639 -8.12 20.13 -21.80
C LYS A 639 -7.44 20.44 -20.47
N PHE A 640 -6.40 21.27 -20.50
CA PHE A 640 -5.71 21.73 -19.31
C PHE A 640 -5.72 23.26 -19.25
N LEU A 641 -6.33 23.81 -18.20
CA LEU A 641 -6.39 25.22 -17.92
C LEU A 641 -5.48 25.54 -16.73
N THR A 642 -4.44 26.33 -16.98
CA THR A 642 -3.45 26.73 -15.97
C THR A 642 -3.75 28.16 -15.54
N LEU A 643 -3.58 28.46 -14.25
CA LEU A 643 -3.84 29.79 -13.68
C LEU A 643 -2.51 30.36 -13.12
N PRO A 644 -1.75 31.16 -13.90
CA PRO A 644 -0.35 31.55 -13.60
C PRO A 644 -0.07 32.31 -12.30
N GLU A 645 -1.10 32.73 -11.59
CA GLU A 645 -0.97 33.45 -10.32
C GLU A 645 -1.87 32.94 -9.20
N ALA A 646 -2.71 31.94 -9.47
CA ALA A 646 -3.62 31.39 -8.47
C ALA A 646 -2.92 30.31 -7.65
N GLY A 647 -3.22 30.31 -6.35
CA GLY A 647 -2.93 29.24 -5.41
C GLY A 647 -3.93 28.09 -5.49
N HIS A 648 -4.22 27.48 -4.34
CA HIS A 648 -5.24 26.41 -4.23
C HIS A 648 -6.66 26.97 -4.42
N ASN A 649 -7.68 26.12 -4.42
CA ASN A 649 -9.09 26.52 -4.66
C ASN A 649 -9.61 27.60 -3.69
N ASN A 650 -8.99 27.75 -2.52
CA ASN A 650 -9.31 28.81 -1.55
C ASN A 650 -8.65 30.17 -1.85
N ASP A 651 -7.76 30.26 -2.84
CA ASP A 651 -7.21 31.51 -3.31
C ASP A 651 -8.32 32.27 -4.08
N PRO A 652 -8.65 33.51 -3.71
CA PRO A 652 -9.58 34.34 -4.47
C PRO A 652 -9.25 34.43 -5.95
N LYS A 653 -7.98 34.29 -6.36
CA LYS A 653 -7.53 34.26 -7.75
C LYS A 653 -7.90 32.99 -8.51
N PHE A 654 -8.12 31.90 -7.79
CA PHE A 654 -8.51 30.62 -8.39
C PHE A 654 -9.92 30.70 -9.01
N PHE A 655 -10.80 31.43 -8.33
CA PHE A 655 -12.19 31.64 -8.72
C PHE A 655 -12.56 33.13 -8.88
N ASP A 656 -11.58 34.03 -9.09
CA ASP A 656 -11.83 35.48 -9.19
C ASP A 656 -12.83 35.77 -10.31
N ASN A 657 -13.36 36.99 -10.34
CA ASN A 657 -14.33 37.47 -11.31
C ASN A 657 -13.93 37.20 -12.79
N ASP A 658 -12.64 36.96 -13.09
CA ASP A 658 -12.18 36.53 -14.43
C ASP A 658 -12.41 35.04 -14.76
N PHE A 659 -12.61 34.17 -13.77
CA PHE A 659 -13.05 32.77 -13.93
C PHE A 659 -14.52 32.69 -14.37
N VAL A 660 -15.32 33.71 -14.02
CA VAL A 660 -16.78 33.68 -14.16
C VAL A 660 -17.32 34.70 -15.19
N ASP A 661 -16.78 35.92 -15.30
CA ASP A 661 -17.46 36.98 -16.07
C ASP A 661 -16.76 37.43 -17.37
N THR A 662 -15.48 37.11 -17.63
CA THR A 662 -14.80 37.64 -18.85
C THR A 662 -14.06 36.65 -19.73
N LYS A 663 -13.89 35.37 -19.31
CA LYS A 663 -13.38 34.34 -20.23
C LYS A 663 -14.12 33.00 -20.27
N ASN A 664 -15.19 32.79 -19.51
CA ASN A 664 -16.21 31.73 -19.72
C ASN A 664 -15.71 30.30 -20.04
N GLU A 665 -14.43 30.00 -19.88
CA GLU A 665 -13.78 28.95 -20.68
C GLU A 665 -14.18 27.54 -20.23
N VAL A 666 -14.48 27.41 -18.93
CA VAL A 666 -15.04 26.20 -18.35
C VAL A 666 -16.47 25.99 -18.84
N TYR A 667 -17.33 27.01 -18.76
CA TYR A 667 -18.72 26.91 -19.21
C TYR A 667 -18.84 26.71 -20.72
N ASP A 668 -18.04 27.41 -21.52
CA ASP A 668 -18.00 27.26 -22.98
C ASP A 668 -17.47 25.88 -23.38
N TRP A 669 -16.54 25.32 -22.61
CA TRP A 669 -16.09 23.94 -22.79
C TRP A 669 -17.22 22.95 -22.48
N ILE A 670 -17.95 23.12 -21.37
CA ILE A 670 -19.10 22.26 -21.04
C ILE A 670 -20.20 22.39 -22.11
N ASP A 671 -20.48 23.61 -22.57
CA ASP A 671 -21.44 23.87 -23.67
C ASP A 671 -21.05 23.12 -24.93
N GLY A 672 -19.76 23.14 -25.29
CA GLY A 672 -19.21 22.38 -26.41
C GLY A 672 -19.40 20.88 -26.24
N VAL A 673 -19.12 20.33 -25.06
CA VAL A 673 -19.32 18.90 -24.75
C VAL A 673 -20.80 18.52 -24.85
N PHE A 674 -21.70 19.40 -24.40
CA PHE A 674 -23.16 19.17 -24.42
C PHE A 674 -23.83 19.50 -25.76
N GLY A 675 -23.09 20.08 -26.71
CA GLY A 675 -23.61 20.53 -27.99
C GLY A 675 -24.57 21.73 -27.88
N ILE A 676 -24.40 22.57 -26.87
CA ILE A 676 -25.23 23.77 -26.63
C ILE A 676 -24.60 24.93 -27.37
N THR A 677 -25.17 25.30 -28.52
CA THR A 677 -24.58 26.30 -29.44
C THR A 677 -25.09 27.74 -29.22
N THR A 678 -26.11 27.93 -28.39
CA THR A 678 -26.73 29.23 -28.07
C THR A 678 -27.35 29.17 -26.68
N ARG A 679 -27.02 30.14 -25.82
CA ARG A 679 -27.64 30.38 -24.51
C ARG A 679 -28.27 31.75 -24.46
#